data_AF-A0A5F9D245-F1
#
_entry.id   AF-A0A5F9D245-F1
#
_cell.length_a   1.000
_cell.length_b   1.000
_cell.length_c   1.000
_cell.angle_alpha   90.00
_cell.angle_beta   90.00
_cell.angle_gamma   90.00
#
_symmetry.space_group_name_H-M   'P 1'
#
loop_
_entity.id
_entity.type
_entity.pdbx_description
1 polymer ?
#
loop_
_entity_poly.entity_id
_entity_poly.type
_entity_poly.pdbx_seq_one_letter_code
_entity_poly.pdbx_strand_id
1 'polypeptide(L)'
;MAVPISVTNPDLLRHSTELFMDSGFSPLCQRMGAMVAFRRFEDFTRNFDDVISCFANVPKDTPLFSKAGNSLYPEDDSKSLREEPIHILNVAIQCADHLGDEALVPTFRTFVQSKKNILVDYGLRRITFLIAQQKEFPKFFTFRARDEFAEDRIYRHLEPALAFQLELSRMRNFDLTAVPCANHKMHLYLGAAKVKEGAEVTDHRFFIRAIIRHSDLITKEASFEYLQNEGERLLLEAMDELEVAFNNTSVRTDCNHIFLNFVPTVIMDPLKIEESVRSMVMRYGSRLWKLRVLQAEVKINIRQSTSGSALPVRLFITNESGYYLDISLYKEVTEPRSGNIMFHSFGHKQGPQHGMLINTPYVTKDLLQAKRFQAQSLGTTYVYDFPEMFRQALFKLWGSPDKYPKDILTYTELVLDPQGQLVEMNRLPGGNEVGMVAFKMRFKTREYPEGRDVIVIGNDITFRIGSFGQGEDLLYMRASELARAEGIPKVYLAANSGARIGLAEEIKHMFQVAWVDPEDPHKGFKYLYLTPQDYTKISSLNSVHCKHIEEGGESRYVITDIVGKEDGLGVENLRGSGMIAGESSLAYDEIVTISMVTCRALGIGAYLVRLGQRVIQVENSHIILTGASALNKVLGREVYTSNNQLGGVQIMHYNGVSHITVPDDFEGVYTILEWLSYVPKDNRSPVPIVIPSDPIDREVEFFPSRAPYDPRWMLAGRPHPTVKGAWQSGFFDQGSFKEIMAPWAQTVVTGRARLGGIPVGVIAVETRTVEVAIPADPANLDSEAKVVQQAGQVWFPDSAYKTAQAIKDFNRERLPLMLFANWRGFSGGMK
;
A
#
# COMPACT_ATOMS: atom_id res chain seq x y z
N MET A 1 -23.71 -12.82 -18.17
CA MET A 1 -23.94 -12.00 -19.38
C MET A 1 -23.58 -10.57 -19.01
N ALA A 2 -22.52 -10.02 -19.60
CA ALA A 2 -22.03 -8.69 -19.27
C ALA A 2 -22.82 -7.65 -20.07
N VAL A 3 -23.52 -6.77 -19.36
CA VAL A 3 -24.14 -5.57 -19.93
C VAL A 3 -23.10 -4.44 -19.84
N PRO A 4 -22.86 -3.67 -20.92
CA PRO A 4 -21.82 -2.65 -20.94
C PRO A 4 -22.23 -1.44 -20.10
N ILE A 5 -21.35 -1.03 -19.18
CA ILE A 5 -21.47 0.24 -18.48
C ILE A 5 -21.12 1.34 -19.49
N SER A 6 -22.12 2.13 -19.84
CA SER A 6 -21.99 3.31 -20.69
C SER A 6 -21.14 4.36 -19.96
N VAL A 7 -19.92 4.60 -20.45
CA VAL A 7 -19.08 5.73 -20.04
C VAL A 7 -19.37 6.88 -20.98
N THR A 8 -20.39 7.68 -20.67
CA THR A 8 -20.55 9.03 -21.21
C THR A 8 -20.36 10.01 -20.06
N ASN A 9 -19.09 10.24 -19.70
CA ASN A 9 -18.72 11.40 -18.89
C ASN A 9 -18.56 12.62 -19.82
N PRO A 10 -19.46 13.63 -19.77
CA PRO A 10 -19.44 14.75 -20.71
C PRO A 10 -18.22 15.68 -20.57
N ASP A 11 -17.50 15.60 -19.45
CA ASP A 11 -16.37 16.50 -19.18
C ASP A 11 -15.05 16.07 -19.86
N LEU A 12 -14.95 14.83 -20.33
CA LEU A 12 -13.78 14.37 -21.13
C LEU A 12 -13.85 14.82 -22.61
N LEU A 13 -15.02 15.21 -23.09
CA LEU A 13 -15.23 15.71 -24.46
C LEU A 13 -14.86 17.19 -24.63
N ARG A 14 -14.62 17.93 -23.54
CA ARG A 14 -14.26 19.37 -23.61
C ARG A 14 -12.76 19.64 -23.77
N HIS A 15 -11.90 18.61 -23.73
CA HIS A 15 -10.47 18.75 -24.00
C HIS A 15 -10.02 18.13 -25.33
N SER A 16 -10.96 17.57 -26.12
CA SER A 16 -10.66 17.03 -27.45
C SER A 16 -10.85 18.02 -28.60
N THR A 17 -11.27 19.26 -28.32
CA THR A 17 -11.64 20.25 -29.35
C THR A 17 -10.50 21.15 -29.84
N GLU A 18 -9.30 21.07 -29.28
CA GLU A 18 -8.12 21.82 -29.77
C GLU A 18 -7.21 21.02 -30.74
N LEU A 19 -7.62 19.80 -31.13
CA LEU A 19 -6.83 18.94 -32.03
C LEU A 19 -7.12 19.14 -33.53
N PHE A 20 -7.91 20.15 -33.90
CA PHE A 20 -8.09 20.55 -35.30
C PHE A 20 -7.35 21.86 -35.57
N MET A 21 -6.04 21.76 -35.80
CA MET A 21 -5.31 22.75 -36.58
C MET A 21 -4.91 22.13 -37.91
N ASP A 22 -5.56 22.64 -38.95
CA ASP A 22 -5.21 22.69 -40.37
C ASP A 22 -4.34 21.56 -40.95
N SER A 23 -5.03 20.68 -41.67
CA SER A 23 -4.50 20.04 -42.87
C SER A 23 -4.22 21.10 -43.95
N GLY A 24 -3.10 21.81 -43.81
CA GLY A 24 -2.59 22.77 -44.78
C GLY A 24 -1.06 22.73 -44.77
N PHE A 25 -0.47 22.09 -45.80
CA PHE A 25 0.95 22.12 -46.19
C PHE A 25 1.94 22.68 -45.13
N SER A 26 2.29 21.88 -44.12
CA SER A 26 3.50 22.14 -43.34
C SER A 26 4.72 21.70 -44.19
N PRO A 27 5.74 22.54 -44.40
CA PRO A 27 6.95 22.11 -45.09
C PRO A 27 7.64 21.00 -44.27
N LEU A 28 8.34 20.09 -44.96
CA LEU A 28 9.23 19.10 -44.35
C LEU A 28 10.21 19.82 -43.41
N CYS A 29 9.96 19.81 -42.10
CA CYS A 29 10.86 20.43 -41.12
C CYS A 29 12.16 19.60 -41.03
N GLN A 30 13.11 19.89 -41.92
CA GLN A 30 14.40 19.22 -41.96
C GLN A 30 15.32 19.85 -40.91
N ARG A 31 15.47 19.20 -39.76
CA ARG A 31 16.48 19.58 -38.77
C ARG A 31 17.86 19.28 -39.31
N MET A 32 18.78 20.23 -39.22
CA MET A 32 20.19 20.04 -39.59
C MET A 32 21.05 19.99 -38.33
N GLY A 33 22.14 19.23 -38.35
CA GLY A 33 23.06 19.19 -37.23
C GLY A 33 24.50 18.95 -37.64
N ALA A 34 25.43 19.42 -36.83
CA ALA A 34 26.85 19.18 -36.97
C ALA A 34 27.39 18.46 -35.73
N MET A 35 28.34 17.56 -35.94
CA MET A 35 29.10 16.93 -34.87
C MET A 35 30.58 17.20 -35.10
N VAL A 36 31.24 17.77 -34.10
CA VAL A 36 32.65 18.15 -34.15
C VAL A 36 33.40 17.50 -32.99
N ALA A 37 34.68 17.20 -33.17
CA ALA A 37 35.50 16.53 -32.16
C ALA A 37 36.83 17.25 -31.95
N PHE A 38 37.17 17.51 -30.69
CA PHE A 38 38.36 18.24 -30.27
C PHE A 38 39.10 17.48 -29.17
N ARG A 39 40.42 17.72 -29.04
CA ARG A 39 41.20 17.11 -27.96
C ARG A 39 40.91 17.77 -26.63
N ARG A 40 40.90 19.11 -26.60
CA ARG A 40 40.60 19.93 -25.41
C ARG A 40 39.46 20.91 -25.68
N PHE A 41 38.82 21.39 -24.61
CA PHE A 41 37.73 22.36 -24.74
C PHE A 41 38.22 23.70 -25.31
N GLU A 42 39.43 24.13 -24.96
CA GLU A 42 40.02 25.38 -25.47
C GLU A 42 40.18 25.34 -26.99
N ASP A 43 40.51 24.17 -27.56
CA ASP A 43 40.63 24.00 -29.01
C ASP A 43 39.29 24.28 -29.70
N PHE A 44 38.18 23.78 -29.14
CA PHE A 44 36.85 24.09 -29.65
C PHE A 44 36.54 25.59 -29.55
N THR A 45 36.84 26.24 -28.42
CA THR A 45 36.57 27.68 -28.27
C THR A 45 37.31 28.54 -29.30
N ARG A 46 38.52 28.13 -29.70
CA ARG A 46 39.32 28.82 -30.73
C ARG A 46 38.76 28.63 -32.15
N ASN A 47 38.13 27.50 -32.42
CA ASN A 47 37.59 27.14 -33.74
C ASN A 47 36.05 27.33 -33.81
N PHE A 48 35.43 27.95 -32.80
CA PHE A 48 33.98 28.07 -32.71
C PHE A 48 33.36 28.80 -33.90
N ASP A 49 34.00 29.89 -34.35
CA ASP A 49 33.48 30.71 -35.44
C ASP A 49 33.49 29.93 -36.78
N ASP A 50 34.48 29.06 -37.00
CA ASP A 50 34.50 28.15 -38.14
C ASP A 50 33.38 27.10 -38.05
N VAL A 51 33.17 26.52 -36.86
CA VAL A 51 32.12 25.52 -36.63
C VAL A 51 30.72 26.10 -36.82
N ILE A 52 30.46 27.31 -36.33
CA ILE A 52 29.14 27.93 -36.46
C ILE A 52 28.88 28.38 -37.92
N SER A 53 29.94 28.75 -38.66
CA SER A 53 29.83 29.11 -40.08
C SER A 53 29.27 27.99 -40.96
N CYS A 54 29.40 26.72 -40.55
CA CYS A 54 28.80 25.58 -41.24
C CYS A 54 27.27 25.66 -41.29
N PHE A 55 26.64 26.39 -40.37
CA PHE A 55 25.19 26.63 -40.36
C PHE A 55 24.77 27.89 -41.13
N ALA A 56 25.74 28.66 -41.67
CA ALA A 56 25.45 29.86 -42.48
C ALA A 56 24.85 29.53 -43.86
N ASN A 57 25.11 28.32 -44.37
CA ASN A 57 24.71 27.88 -45.70
C ASN A 57 23.35 27.18 -45.67
N VAL A 58 22.28 27.94 -45.48
CA VAL A 58 20.98 27.54 -46.04
C VAL A 58 20.97 28.04 -47.49
N PRO A 59 20.84 27.18 -48.51
CA PRO A 59 20.70 27.65 -49.88
C PRO A 59 19.45 28.53 -49.94
N LYS A 60 19.63 29.84 -50.18
CA LYS A 60 18.54 30.65 -50.72
C LYS A 60 18.25 30.05 -52.08
N ASP A 61 17.12 29.36 -52.23
CA ASP A 61 16.66 28.92 -53.54
C ASP A 61 16.68 30.14 -54.47
N THR A 62 17.58 30.07 -55.44
CA THR A 62 17.59 30.91 -56.62
C THR A 62 16.19 30.82 -57.23
N PRO A 63 15.50 31.93 -57.56
CA PRO A 63 14.13 31.85 -58.05
C PRO A 63 14.14 31.20 -59.44
N LEU A 64 13.92 29.89 -59.49
CA LEU A 64 13.59 29.18 -60.71
C LEU A 64 12.14 29.50 -61.02
N PHE A 65 11.94 30.34 -62.04
CA PHE A 65 10.66 30.66 -62.63
C PHE A 65 9.77 29.42 -62.77
N SER A 66 8.62 29.41 -62.09
CA SER A 66 7.48 28.57 -62.50
C SER A 66 6.16 29.34 -62.37
N LYS A 67 5.71 29.77 -63.55
CA LYS A 67 4.34 30.04 -64.05
C LYS A 67 3.34 30.83 -63.19
N ALA A 68 2.89 31.92 -63.81
CA ALA A 68 1.77 32.78 -63.43
C ALA A 68 0.45 32.01 -63.21
N GLY A 69 -0.22 32.36 -62.12
CA GLY A 69 -1.63 32.12 -61.87
C GLY A 69 -2.18 33.26 -61.02
N ASN A 70 -3.14 34.00 -61.55
CA ASN A 70 -3.77 35.17 -60.94
C ASN A 70 -4.39 34.87 -59.56
N SER A 71 -4.11 35.71 -58.56
CA SER A 71 -5.10 36.05 -57.53
C SER A 71 -4.80 37.42 -56.93
N LEU A 72 -5.81 38.28 -56.95
CA LEU A 72 -5.85 39.63 -56.37
C LEU A 72 -5.89 39.53 -54.84
N TYR A 73 -4.95 40.15 -54.10
CA TYR A 73 -5.13 40.89 -52.84
C TYR A 73 -3.79 41.58 -52.46
N PRO A 74 -3.80 42.78 -51.84
CA PRO A 74 -2.60 43.60 -51.68
C PRO A 74 -1.76 43.21 -50.46
N GLU A 75 -0.46 43.52 -50.55
CA GLU A 75 0.58 43.41 -49.55
C GLU A 75 0.21 44.07 -48.20
N ASP A 76 0.20 43.30 -47.12
CA ASP A 76 0.63 43.77 -45.79
C ASP A 76 0.85 42.57 -44.84
N ASP A 77 2.04 41.93 -44.89
CA ASP A 77 2.54 41.09 -43.78
C ASP A 77 4.04 40.80 -43.96
N SER A 78 4.86 41.82 -43.68
CA SER A 78 6.32 41.70 -43.58
C SER A 78 6.80 41.87 -42.13
N LYS A 79 6.16 41.16 -41.19
CA LYS A 79 6.76 40.83 -39.90
C LYS A 79 7.08 39.35 -39.91
N SER A 80 8.36 39.03 -40.06
CA SER A 80 8.88 37.66 -40.02
C SER A 80 8.41 36.93 -38.77
N LEU A 81 7.61 35.88 -38.96
CA LEU A 81 7.48 34.78 -38.02
C LEU A 81 8.90 34.30 -37.72
N ARG A 82 9.39 34.49 -36.48
CA ARG A 82 10.68 33.89 -36.05
C ARG A 82 10.52 32.37 -36.15
N GLU A 83 11.10 31.78 -37.18
CA GLU A 83 11.15 30.33 -37.39
C GLU A 83 11.71 29.64 -36.13
N GLU A 84 11.15 28.49 -35.75
CA GLU A 84 11.73 27.69 -34.67
C GLU A 84 13.20 27.37 -34.98
N PRO A 85 14.12 27.44 -34.00
CA PRO A 85 15.50 27.05 -34.22
C PRO A 85 15.58 25.56 -34.60
N ILE A 86 16.24 25.27 -35.72
CA ILE A 86 16.30 23.92 -36.33
C ILE A 86 17.68 23.26 -36.21
N HIS A 87 18.75 24.02 -35.89
CA HIS A 87 20.12 23.52 -35.92
C HIS A 87 20.53 22.81 -34.62
N ILE A 88 21.30 21.72 -34.72
CA ILE A 88 21.80 20.94 -33.57
C ILE A 88 23.33 20.86 -33.63
N LEU A 89 24.02 21.19 -32.54
CA LEU A 89 25.49 21.08 -32.48
C LEU A 89 25.91 20.10 -31.38
N ASN A 90 26.68 19.07 -31.74
CA ASN A 90 27.29 18.15 -30.79
C ASN A 90 28.81 18.32 -30.81
N VAL A 91 29.42 18.51 -29.64
CA VAL A 91 30.86 18.76 -29.49
C VAL A 91 31.47 17.67 -28.64
N ALA A 92 32.29 16.80 -29.23
CA ALA A 92 33.02 15.75 -28.53
C ALA A 92 34.39 16.25 -28.07
N ILE A 93 34.75 15.98 -26.81
CA ILE A 93 36.00 16.40 -26.16
C ILE A 93 36.69 15.15 -25.61
N GLN A 94 37.94 14.90 -26.03
CA GLN A 94 38.69 13.69 -25.66
C GLN A 94 39.22 13.71 -24.22
N CYS A 95 39.61 14.86 -23.70
CA CYS A 95 40.16 14.93 -22.35
C CYS A 95 39.83 16.29 -21.74
N ALA A 96 38.91 16.29 -20.77
CA ALA A 96 38.99 17.26 -19.70
C ALA A 96 39.83 16.59 -18.60
N ASP A 97 40.79 17.31 -18.02
CA ASP A 97 41.41 16.92 -16.74
C ASP A 97 40.31 16.36 -15.83
N HIS A 98 40.52 15.26 -15.09
CA HIS A 98 39.50 14.47 -14.37
C HIS A 98 38.65 15.28 -13.35
N LEU A 99 37.92 16.26 -13.83
CA LEU A 99 37.15 17.25 -13.12
C LEU A 99 35.76 16.66 -12.88
N GLY A 100 35.24 16.89 -11.69
CA GLY A 100 33.86 16.56 -11.37
C GLY A 100 32.87 17.35 -12.23
N ASP A 101 31.66 16.82 -12.40
CA ASP A 101 30.64 17.41 -13.27
C ASP A 101 30.34 18.88 -12.91
N GLU A 102 30.25 19.19 -11.61
CA GLU A 102 29.96 20.55 -11.12
C GLU A 102 31.12 21.54 -11.35
N ALA A 103 32.33 21.06 -11.62
CA ALA A 103 33.46 21.92 -12.02
C ALA A 103 33.47 22.19 -13.54
N LEU A 104 32.94 21.28 -14.35
CA LEU A 104 32.89 21.39 -15.82
C LEU A 104 31.74 22.28 -16.29
N VAL A 105 30.58 22.19 -15.64
CA VAL A 105 29.37 22.93 -16.01
C VAL A 105 29.57 24.45 -16.05
N PRO A 106 30.22 25.11 -15.06
CA PRO A 106 30.48 26.54 -15.11
C PRO A 106 31.30 26.96 -16.34
N THR A 107 32.29 26.16 -16.73
CA THR A 107 33.14 26.41 -17.90
C THR A 107 32.33 26.39 -19.20
N PHE A 108 31.54 25.34 -19.41
CA PHE A 108 30.64 25.24 -20.58
C PHE A 108 29.57 26.33 -20.57
N ARG A 109 28.96 26.59 -19.41
CA ARG A 109 27.93 27.62 -19.26
C ARG A 109 28.47 29.01 -19.60
N THR A 110 29.66 29.36 -19.08
CA THR A 110 30.30 30.65 -19.35
C THR A 110 30.52 30.84 -20.85
N PHE A 111 31.02 29.82 -21.54
CA PHE A 111 31.21 29.86 -22.98
C PHE A 111 29.88 30.02 -23.74
N VAL A 112 28.90 29.16 -23.48
CA VAL A 112 27.61 29.17 -24.17
C VAL A 112 26.88 30.49 -23.96
N GLN A 113 26.90 31.03 -22.73
CA GLN A 113 26.31 32.33 -22.42
C GLN A 113 27.06 33.48 -23.11
N SER A 114 28.40 33.42 -23.21
CA SER A 114 29.19 34.43 -23.94
C SER A 114 28.87 34.47 -25.45
N LYS A 115 28.39 33.35 -26.02
CA LYS A 115 28.03 33.21 -27.43
C LYS A 115 26.51 33.13 -27.67
N LYS A 116 25.67 33.38 -26.66
CA LYS A 116 24.20 33.22 -26.71
C LYS A 116 23.57 33.88 -27.93
N ASN A 117 23.89 35.15 -28.19
CA ASN A 117 23.31 35.89 -29.31
C ASN A 117 23.66 35.23 -30.66
N ILE A 118 24.92 34.84 -30.85
CA ILE A 118 25.37 34.14 -32.07
C ILE A 118 24.64 32.80 -32.23
N LEU A 119 24.48 32.03 -31.15
CA LEU A 119 23.77 30.75 -31.20
C LEU A 119 22.29 30.93 -31.57
N VAL A 120 21.64 32.01 -31.11
CA VAL A 120 20.27 32.37 -31.49
C VAL A 120 20.18 32.81 -32.95
N ASP A 121 21.09 33.69 -33.40
CA ASP A 121 21.11 34.23 -34.76
C ASP A 121 21.29 33.14 -35.82
N TYR A 122 22.10 32.13 -35.51
CA TYR A 122 22.28 30.95 -36.36
C TYR A 122 21.20 29.87 -36.14
N GLY A 123 20.09 30.16 -35.46
CA GLY A 123 18.96 29.25 -35.31
C GLY A 123 19.30 27.94 -34.58
N LEU A 124 20.26 27.97 -33.65
CA LEU A 124 20.68 26.77 -32.92
C LEU A 124 19.63 26.38 -31.87
N ARG A 125 19.09 25.17 -32.00
CA ARG A 125 18.09 24.60 -31.08
C ARG A 125 18.74 24.10 -29.79
N ARG A 126 19.90 23.45 -29.92
CA ARG A 126 20.68 22.92 -28.79
C ARG A 126 22.16 22.77 -29.13
N ILE A 127 22.99 22.87 -28.11
CA ILE A 127 24.39 22.46 -28.12
C ILE A 127 24.61 21.41 -27.02
N THR A 128 25.26 20.29 -27.38
CA THR A 128 25.57 19.21 -26.44
C THR A 128 27.08 18.99 -26.39
N PHE A 129 27.68 19.04 -25.20
CA PHE A 129 29.08 18.68 -24.97
C PHE A 129 29.16 17.22 -24.50
N LEU A 130 29.96 16.42 -25.21
CA LEU A 130 30.27 15.04 -24.89
C LEU A 130 31.72 14.97 -24.41
N ILE A 131 31.97 14.42 -23.22
CA ILE A 131 33.31 14.14 -22.71
C ILE A 131 33.55 12.64 -22.79
N ALA A 132 34.51 12.24 -23.63
CA ALA A 132 34.91 10.86 -23.80
C ALA A 132 36.08 10.53 -22.88
N GLN A 133 35.90 9.64 -21.91
CA GLN A 133 36.96 9.21 -20.99
C GLN A 133 37.29 7.72 -21.22
N GLN A 134 38.55 7.35 -21.00
CA GLN A 134 38.98 5.97 -21.24
C GLN A 134 38.37 5.03 -20.18
N LYS A 135 37.69 3.96 -20.63
CA LYS A 135 37.01 2.95 -19.78
C LYS A 135 35.82 3.46 -18.96
N GLU A 136 35.37 4.69 -19.18
CA GLU A 136 34.16 5.24 -18.55
C GLU A 136 33.09 5.55 -19.60
N PHE A 137 31.82 5.57 -19.16
CA PHE A 137 30.73 5.97 -20.04
C PHE A 137 30.82 7.48 -20.35
N PRO A 138 30.64 7.93 -21.61
CA PRO A 138 30.77 9.34 -21.95
C PRO A 138 29.79 10.21 -21.16
N LYS A 139 30.27 11.38 -20.72
CA LYS A 139 29.45 12.37 -20.00
C LYS A 139 28.82 13.35 -21.00
N PHE A 140 27.56 13.73 -20.79
CA PHE A 140 26.80 14.59 -21.70
C PHE A 140 26.25 15.83 -20.97
N PHE A 141 26.43 17.01 -21.56
CA PHE A 141 25.93 18.28 -21.03
C PHE A 141 25.19 19.02 -22.13
N THR A 142 23.88 19.22 -21.96
CA THR A 142 23.01 19.78 -23.00
C THR A 142 22.53 21.18 -22.63
N PHE A 143 22.65 22.13 -23.55
CA PHE A 143 22.15 23.51 -23.41
C PHE A 143 21.18 23.81 -24.55
N ARG A 144 20.00 24.36 -24.25
CA ARG A 144 18.92 24.51 -25.25
C ARG A 144 18.40 25.93 -25.37
N ALA A 145 18.04 26.32 -26.58
CA ALA A 145 17.53 27.67 -26.86
C ALA A 145 16.27 28.02 -26.06
N ARG A 146 15.35 27.06 -25.86
CA ARG A 146 14.10 27.29 -25.12
C ARG A 146 14.30 27.68 -23.66
N ASP A 147 15.45 27.30 -23.09
CA ASP A 147 15.84 27.61 -21.72
C ASP A 147 16.92 28.71 -21.71
N GLU A 148 16.94 29.55 -22.74
CA GLU A 148 17.94 30.61 -22.94
C GLU A 148 19.40 30.11 -22.93
N PHE A 149 19.61 28.88 -23.41
CA PHE A 149 20.87 28.16 -23.32
C PHE A 149 21.41 28.02 -21.88
N ALA A 150 20.52 27.94 -20.89
CA ALA A 150 20.83 27.29 -19.63
C ALA A 150 21.04 25.78 -19.83
N GLU A 151 21.80 25.17 -18.92
CA GLU A 151 21.98 23.72 -18.93
C GLU A 151 20.64 23.05 -18.61
N ASP A 152 20.19 22.14 -19.48
CA ASP A 152 19.11 21.25 -19.13
C ASP A 152 19.65 20.01 -18.41
N ARG A 153 19.55 20.07 -17.08
CA ARG A 153 19.97 18.99 -16.18
C ARG A 153 19.19 17.69 -16.36
N ILE A 154 17.98 17.72 -16.95
CA ILE A 154 17.19 16.51 -17.24
C ILE A 154 17.93 15.60 -18.23
N TYR A 155 18.67 16.18 -19.18
CA TYR A 155 19.45 15.43 -20.18
C TYR A 155 20.92 15.28 -19.79
N ARG A 156 21.30 15.52 -18.53
CA ARG A 156 22.66 15.30 -18.08
C ARG A 156 23.00 13.80 -18.18
N HIS A 157 24.17 13.50 -18.75
CA HIS A 157 24.65 12.14 -19.05
C HIS A 157 23.79 11.34 -20.00
N LEU A 158 22.85 12.00 -20.69
CA LEU A 158 21.95 11.40 -21.66
C LEU A 158 22.07 12.11 -23.00
N GLU A 159 22.36 11.36 -24.06
CA GLU A 159 22.29 11.92 -25.40
C GLU A 159 20.84 12.34 -25.72
N PRO A 160 20.56 13.62 -26.02
CA PRO A 160 19.20 14.07 -26.24
C PRO A 160 18.47 13.40 -27.42
N ALA A 161 19.20 12.86 -28.40
CA ALA A 161 18.60 12.01 -29.44
C ALA A 161 18.08 10.66 -28.92
N LEU A 162 18.59 10.14 -27.80
CA LEU A 162 18.14 8.90 -27.17
C LEU A 162 17.08 9.14 -26.10
N ALA A 163 16.95 10.37 -25.61
CA ALA A 163 16.06 10.68 -24.50
C ALA A 163 14.56 10.40 -24.77
N PHE A 164 14.13 10.35 -26.02
CA PHE A 164 12.76 9.90 -26.34
C PHE A 164 12.51 8.45 -25.89
N GLN A 165 13.55 7.61 -25.82
CA GLN A 165 13.47 6.24 -25.34
C GLN A 165 13.24 6.15 -23.82
N LEU A 166 13.49 7.23 -23.08
CA LEU A 166 13.10 7.33 -21.66
C LEU A 166 11.65 7.77 -21.49
N GLU A 167 10.96 8.19 -22.55
CA GLU A 167 9.53 8.53 -22.54
C GLU A 167 9.16 9.59 -21.50
N LEU A 168 10.01 10.63 -21.38
CA LEU A 168 9.85 11.71 -20.41
C LEU A 168 8.50 12.43 -20.53
N SER A 169 7.85 12.40 -21.70
CA SER A 169 6.52 12.95 -21.94
C SER A 169 5.44 12.34 -21.04
N ARG A 170 5.61 11.09 -20.60
CA ARG A 170 4.67 10.44 -19.68
C ARG A 170 4.71 11.03 -18.27
N MET A 171 5.75 11.80 -17.93
CA MET A 171 5.89 12.48 -16.65
C MET A 171 5.47 13.96 -16.73
N ARG A 172 4.80 14.41 -17.80
CA ARG A 172 4.45 15.83 -18.01
C ARG A 172 3.60 16.48 -16.91
N ASN A 173 2.89 15.67 -16.13
CA ASN A 173 2.09 16.10 -14.98
C ASN A 173 2.94 16.42 -13.74
N PHE A 174 4.26 16.27 -13.82
CA PHE A 174 5.22 16.51 -12.75
C PHE A 174 6.26 17.55 -13.18
N ASP A 175 6.71 18.34 -12.21
CA ASP A 175 7.91 19.17 -12.31
C ASP A 175 9.10 18.34 -11.88
N LEU A 176 10.01 18.09 -12.82
CA LEU A 176 11.11 17.13 -12.67
C LEU A 176 12.40 17.84 -12.28
N THR A 177 13.05 17.33 -11.23
CA THR A 177 14.41 17.68 -10.85
C THR A 177 15.30 16.46 -11.01
N ALA A 178 16.36 16.56 -11.82
CA ALA A 178 17.32 15.47 -11.98
C ALA A 178 18.14 15.27 -10.69
N VAL A 179 18.20 14.03 -10.21
CA VAL A 179 18.98 13.64 -9.03
C VAL A 179 20.25 12.94 -9.52
N PRO A 180 21.46 13.40 -9.09
CA PRO A 180 22.71 12.75 -9.48
C PRO A 180 22.75 11.29 -9.04
N CYS A 181 23.11 10.39 -9.97
CA CYS A 181 23.32 8.96 -9.71
C CYS A 181 24.80 8.62 -9.87
N ALA A 182 25.31 7.66 -9.10
CA ALA A 182 26.67 7.17 -9.30
C ALA A 182 26.78 6.37 -10.62
N ASN A 183 25.74 5.63 -10.95
CA ASN A 183 25.63 4.90 -12.21
C ASN A 183 24.98 5.76 -13.30
N HIS A 184 25.78 6.27 -14.24
CA HIS A 184 25.30 7.14 -15.34
C HIS A 184 24.34 6.44 -16.34
N LYS A 185 24.14 5.12 -16.25
CA LYS A 185 23.10 4.41 -17.04
C LYS A 185 21.70 4.62 -16.47
N MET A 186 21.61 5.00 -15.20
CA MET A 186 20.37 5.27 -14.49
C MET A 186 20.12 6.77 -14.48
N HIS A 187 18.89 7.16 -14.83
CA HIS A 187 18.44 8.53 -14.76
C HIS A 187 17.35 8.62 -13.71
N LEU A 188 17.69 9.18 -12.55
CA LEU A 188 16.77 9.41 -11.45
C LEU A 188 16.23 10.84 -11.50
N TYR A 189 14.92 10.96 -11.39
CA TYR A 189 14.22 12.23 -11.32
C TYR A 189 13.35 12.27 -10.06
N LEU A 190 13.46 13.36 -9.31
CA LEU A 190 12.47 13.72 -8.30
C LEU A 190 11.37 14.53 -8.97
N GLY A 191 10.17 13.97 -9.05
CA GLY A 191 9.00 14.63 -9.62
C GLY A 191 8.07 15.16 -8.54
N ALA A 192 7.78 16.46 -8.59
CA ALA A 192 6.75 17.12 -7.80
C ALA A 192 5.47 17.24 -8.65
N ALA A 193 4.33 16.76 -8.18
CA ALA A 193 3.09 16.86 -8.94
C ALA A 193 2.69 18.31 -9.19
N LYS A 194 2.28 18.63 -10.42
CA LYS A 194 1.76 19.96 -10.76
C LYS A 194 0.41 20.17 -10.09
N VAL A 195 0.34 21.15 -9.20
CA VAL A 195 -0.88 21.55 -8.49
C VAL A 195 -1.31 22.96 -8.90
N LYS A 196 -2.54 23.34 -8.55
CA LYS A 196 -3.03 24.71 -8.76
C LYS A 196 -2.17 25.69 -7.94
N GLU A 197 -1.99 26.90 -8.47
CA GLU A 197 -1.18 27.95 -7.84
C GLU A 197 -1.69 28.25 -6.41
N GLY A 198 -0.80 28.18 -5.43
CA GLY A 198 -1.11 28.35 -4.00
C GLY A 198 -1.45 27.07 -3.21
N ALA A 199 -1.59 25.92 -3.87
CA ALA A 199 -1.74 24.63 -3.17
C ALA A 199 -0.38 24.01 -2.83
N GLU A 200 -0.29 23.36 -1.67
CA GLU A 200 0.90 22.61 -1.28
C GLU A 200 1.02 21.31 -2.11
N VAL A 201 2.24 21.00 -2.57
CA VAL A 201 2.51 19.77 -3.31
C VAL A 201 2.64 18.62 -2.31
N THR A 202 1.68 17.70 -2.31
CA THR A 202 1.72 16.51 -1.43
C THR A 202 2.28 15.26 -2.12
N ASP A 203 2.32 15.24 -3.45
CA ASP A 203 2.73 14.10 -4.27
C ASP A 203 4.13 14.32 -4.83
N HIS A 204 5.10 13.66 -4.18
CA HIS A 204 6.48 13.63 -4.61
C HIS A 204 6.87 12.18 -4.92
N ARG A 205 7.46 11.96 -6.09
CA ARG A 205 7.83 10.62 -6.55
C ARG A 205 9.25 10.60 -7.08
N PHE A 206 9.96 9.51 -6.82
CA PHE A 206 11.14 9.17 -7.58
C PHE A 206 10.74 8.40 -8.84
N PHE A 207 11.21 8.88 -9.97
CA PHE A 207 11.16 8.20 -11.26
C PHE A 207 12.58 7.80 -11.63
N ILE A 208 12.88 6.51 -11.57
CA ILE A 208 14.14 5.99 -12.08
C ILE A 208 13.92 5.37 -13.46
N ARG A 209 14.74 5.79 -14.42
CA ARG A 209 14.62 5.33 -15.81
C ARG A 209 15.97 4.89 -16.35
N ALA A 210 15.99 3.77 -17.06
CA ALA A 210 17.20 3.19 -17.62
C ALA A 210 17.02 2.78 -19.08
N ILE A 211 18.05 3.00 -19.90
CA ILE A 211 18.16 2.45 -21.26
C ILE A 211 19.21 1.36 -21.26
N ILE A 212 18.80 0.18 -21.68
CA ILE A 212 19.62 -1.02 -21.67
C ILE A 212 20.05 -1.28 -23.10
N ARG A 213 21.36 -1.26 -23.33
CA ARG A 213 21.98 -1.46 -24.62
C ARG A 213 22.96 -2.62 -24.53
N HIS A 214 22.78 -3.58 -25.42
CA HIS A 214 23.67 -4.72 -25.59
C HIS A 214 23.59 -5.15 -27.06
N SER A 215 24.58 -5.93 -27.51
CA SER A 215 24.51 -6.57 -28.83
C SER A 215 23.28 -7.47 -28.91
N ASP A 216 22.64 -7.51 -30.09
CA ASP A 216 21.50 -8.38 -30.33
C ASP A 216 21.88 -9.85 -30.10
N LEU A 217 21.03 -10.56 -29.36
CA LEU A 217 21.22 -11.96 -29.03
C LEU A 217 20.55 -12.83 -30.08
N ILE A 218 21.29 -13.81 -30.59
CA ILE A 218 20.88 -14.61 -31.76
C ILE A 218 20.14 -15.89 -31.33
N THR A 219 20.34 -16.38 -30.09
CA THR A 219 19.71 -17.61 -29.58
C THR A 219 18.62 -17.32 -28.54
N LYS A 220 17.66 -18.26 -28.40
CA LYS A 220 16.56 -18.17 -27.42
C LYS A 220 17.06 -18.29 -25.98
N GLU A 221 18.02 -19.18 -25.77
CA GLU A 221 18.59 -19.48 -24.45
C GLU A 221 19.40 -18.30 -23.93
N ALA A 222 20.28 -17.73 -24.76
CA ALA A 222 21.04 -16.54 -24.40
C ALA A 222 20.12 -15.33 -24.19
N SER A 223 19.06 -15.19 -25.00
CA SER A 223 18.05 -14.14 -24.82
C SER A 223 17.34 -14.21 -23.46
N PHE A 224 17.00 -15.42 -23.00
CA PHE A 224 16.33 -15.62 -21.71
C PHE A 224 17.25 -15.37 -20.52
N GLU A 225 18.43 -15.97 -20.55
CA GLU A 225 19.44 -15.81 -19.49
C GLU A 225 19.88 -14.35 -19.35
N TYR A 226 20.07 -13.66 -20.48
CA TYR A 226 20.38 -12.24 -20.51
C TYR A 226 19.28 -11.39 -19.86
N LEU A 227 18.01 -11.58 -20.26
CA LEU A 227 16.89 -10.82 -19.70
C LEU A 227 16.82 -10.99 -18.18
N GLN A 228 16.97 -12.22 -17.70
CA GLN A 228 16.89 -12.53 -16.29
C GLN A 228 18.04 -11.89 -15.51
N ASN A 229 19.29 -12.15 -15.92
CA ASN A 229 20.48 -11.67 -15.20
C ASN A 229 20.63 -10.14 -15.28
N GLU A 230 20.45 -9.55 -16.47
CA GLU A 230 20.57 -8.10 -16.63
C GLU A 230 19.37 -7.36 -16.06
N GLY A 231 18.15 -7.90 -16.20
CA GLY A 231 16.98 -7.32 -15.57
C GLY A 231 17.09 -7.30 -14.05
N GLU A 232 17.57 -8.39 -13.46
CA GLU A 232 17.82 -8.49 -12.02
C GLU A 232 18.94 -7.53 -11.57
N ARG A 233 20.07 -7.51 -12.27
CA ARG A 233 21.19 -6.59 -11.99
C ARG A 233 20.73 -5.12 -12.00
N LEU A 234 19.98 -4.74 -13.02
CA LEU A 234 19.52 -3.36 -13.19
C LEU A 234 18.42 -2.96 -12.22
N LEU A 235 17.53 -3.90 -11.86
CA LEU A 235 16.56 -3.68 -10.81
C LEU A 235 17.26 -3.41 -9.48
N LEU A 236 18.29 -4.19 -9.14
CA LEU A 236 19.09 -3.99 -7.93
C LEU A 236 19.83 -2.64 -7.97
N GLU A 237 20.51 -2.31 -9.07
CA GLU A 237 21.17 -1.01 -9.24
C GLU A 237 20.18 0.15 -9.12
N ALA A 238 18.97 0.02 -9.70
CA ALA A 238 17.93 1.04 -9.57
C ALA A 238 17.45 1.19 -8.12
N MET A 239 17.32 0.08 -7.39
CA MET A 239 16.95 0.08 -5.98
C MET A 239 18.04 0.68 -5.09
N ASP A 240 19.31 0.42 -5.40
CA ASP A 240 20.46 1.01 -4.68
C ASP A 240 20.49 2.54 -4.85
N GLU A 241 20.34 3.03 -6.09
CA GLU A 241 20.28 4.48 -6.36
C GLU A 241 19.06 5.14 -5.70
N LEU A 242 17.90 4.47 -5.68
CA LEU A 242 16.73 4.93 -4.95
C LEU A 242 17.02 5.01 -3.45
N GLU A 243 17.65 4.00 -2.85
CA GLU A 243 17.97 3.96 -1.43
C GLU A 243 18.92 5.09 -1.02
N VAL A 244 19.92 5.41 -1.86
CA VAL A 244 20.79 6.58 -1.67
C VAL A 244 19.98 7.88 -1.75
N ALA A 245 19.09 8.01 -2.73
CA ALA A 245 18.25 9.20 -2.89
C ALA A 245 17.27 9.40 -1.72
N PHE A 246 16.72 8.31 -1.17
CA PHE A 246 15.86 8.33 0.02
C PHE A 246 16.57 8.91 1.24
N ASN A 247 17.86 8.61 1.42
CA ASN A 247 18.64 9.11 2.56
C ASN A 247 19.08 10.57 2.40
N ASN A 248 19.23 11.04 1.17
CA ASN A 248 19.75 12.38 0.87
C ASN A 248 18.66 13.45 0.65
N THR A 249 17.40 13.06 0.51
CA THR A 249 16.30 13.97 0.21
C THR A 249 15.48 14.27 1.47
N SER A 250 15.20 15.55 1.74
CA SER A 250 14.35 15.97 2.87
C SER A 250 12.86 15.72 2.63
N VAL A 251 12.46 15.59 1.37
CA VAL A 251 11.08 15.41 0.95
C VAL A 251 10.69 13.94 0.97
N ARG A 252 9.54 13.65 1.60
CA ARG A 252 9.00 12.29 1.69
C ARG A 252 8.36 11.90 0.36
N THR A 253 8.90 10.87 -0.30
CA THR A 253 8.34 10.35 -1.56
C THR A 253 7.35 9.20 -1.34
N ASP A 254 6.47 9.01 -2.33
CA ASP A 254 5.49 7.94 -2.42
C ASP A 254 5.27 7.55 -3.90
N CYS A 255 4.63 6.41 -4.15
CA CYS A 255 4.27 5.97 -5.49
C CYS A 255 5.45 5.95 -6.49
N ASN A 256 6.65 5.59 -6.01
CA ASN A 256 7.87 5.61 -6.81
C ASN A 256 7.75 4.67 -8.01
N HIS A 257 8.47 5.01 -9.08
CA HIS A 257 8.32 4.39 -10.38
C HIS A 257 9.67 3.97 -10.96
N ILE A 258 9.73 2.74 -11.47
CA ILE A 258 10.89 2.19 -12.16
C ILE A 258 10.53 1.97 -13.63
N PHE A 259 11.32 2.49 -14.57
CA PHE A 259 11.17 2.24 -16.00
C PHE A 259 12.46 1.68 -16.61
N LEU A 260 12.40 0.45 -17.12
CA LEU A 260 13.52 -0.23 -17.77
C LEU A 260 13.22 -0.44 -19.25
N ASN A 261 14.04 0.14 -20.12
CA ASN A 261 13.88 0.00 -21.57
C ASN A 261 14.98 -0.88 -22.18
N PHE A 262 14.63 -2.12 -22.51
CA PHE A 262 15.46 -3.07 -23.25
C PHE A 262 15.37 -2.78 -24.74
N VAL A 263 16.40 -2.10 -25.26
CA VAL A 263 16.50 -1.76 -26.68
C VAL A 263 16.77 -2.99 -27.58
N PRO A 264 17.63 -3.96 -27.19
CA PRO A 264 17.91 -5.13 -28.02
C PRO A 264 16.66 -5.96 -28.30
N THR A 265 16.60 -6.59 -29.49
CA THR A 265 15.47 -7.45 -29.84
C THR A 265 15.76 -8.90 -29.47
N VAL A 266 15.08 -9.41 -28.45
CA VAL A 266 15.28 -10.77 -27.92
C VAL A 266 14.35 -11.80 -28.58
N ILE A 267 14.76 -13.08 -28.61
CA ILE A 267 13.92 -14.17 -29.11
C ILE A 267 13.26 -14.89 -27.93
N MET A 268 11.98 -14.64 -27.67
CA MET A 268 11.29 -15.18 -26.49
C MET A 268 9.77 -15.31 -26.68
N ASP A 269 9.17 -16.25 -25.94
CA ASP A 269 7.72 -16.30 -25.72
C ASP A 269 7.30 -15.27 -24.65
N PRO A 270 6.40 -14.33 -24.96
CA PRO A 270 5.93 -13.31 -24.01
C PRO A 270 5.39 -13.86 -22.68
N LEU A 271 4.81 -15.06 -22.63
CA LEU A 271 4.33 -15.65 -21.36
C LEU A 271 5.47 -15.97 -20.39
N LYS A 272 6.65 -16.35 -20.90
CA LYS A 272 7.83 -16.61 -20.07
C LYS A 272 8.42 -15.35 -19.44
N ILE A 273 8.17 -14.19 -20.04
CA ILE A 273 8.57 -12.88 -19.47
C ILE A 273 7.81 -12.64 -18.17
N GLU A 274 6.50 -12.91 -18.18
CA GLU A 274 5.64 -12.73 -17.01
C GLU A 274 6.10 -13.63 -15.84
N GLU A 275 6.37 -14.90 -16.10
CA GLU A 275 6.88 -15.85 -15.08
C GLU A 275 8.23 -15.41 -14.50
N SER A 276 9.17 -15.02 -15.36
CA SER A 276 10.51 -14.57 -14.94
C SER A 276 10.41 -13.33 -14.05
N VAL A 277 9.65 -12.32 -14.48
CA VAL A 277 9.47 -11.09 -13.70
C VAL A 277 8.73 -11.34 -12.40
N ARG A 278 7.68 -12.18 -12.41
CA ARG A 278 6.95 -12.54 -11.19
C ARG A 278 7.89 -13.14 -10.15
N SER A 279 8.77 -14.05 -10.55
CA SER A 279 9.77 -14.65 -9.65
C SER A 279 10.74 -13.62 -9.06
N MET A 280 11.17 -12.65 -9.87
CA MET A 280 12.08 -11.57 -9.47
C MET A 280 11.43 -10.61 -8.49
N VAL A 281 10.19 -10.16 -8.77
CA VAL A 281 9.48 -9.24 -7.87
C VAL A 281 9.14 -9.91 -6.55
N MET A 282 8.75 -11.19 -6.54
CA MET A 282 8.50 -11.92 -5.30
C MET A 282 9.77 -12.05 -4.43
N ARG A 283 10.96 -12.16 -5.05
CA ARG A 283 12.25 -12.20 -4.34
C ARG A 283 12.59 -10.85 -3.70
N TYR A 284 12.29 -9.74 -4.37
CA TYR A 284 12.68 -8.38 -3.96
C TYR A 284 11.54 -7.51 -3.41
N GLY A 285 10.34 -8.06 -3.26
CA GLY A 285 9.11 -7.34 -2.92
C GLY A 285 9.21 -6.53 -1.63
N SER A 286 9.85 -7.09 -0.59
CA SER A 286 10.05 -6.40 0.69
C SER A 286 10.90 -5.14 0.56
N ARG A 287 11.89 -5.15 -0.34
CA ARG A 287 12.78 -4.00 -0.57
C ARG A 287 12.10 -2.97 -1.50
N LEU A 288 11.37 -3.42 -2.52
CA LEU A 288 10.51 -2.54 -3.34
C LEU A 288 9.44 -1.82 -2.50
N TRP A 289 8.84 -2.52 -1.55
CA TRP A 289 7.87 -1.97 -0.61
C TRP A 289 8.49 -0.90 0.30
N LYS A 290 9.67 -1.16 0.88
CA LYS A 290 10.42 -0.17 1.68
C LYS A 290 10.74 1.08 0.87
N LEU A 291 11.10 0.90 -0.40
CA LEU A 291 11.35 1.98 -1.36
C LEU A 291 10.07 2.60 -1.93
N ARG A 292 8.88 2.19 -1.47
CA ARG A 292 7.56 2.70 -1.91
C ARG A 292 7.37 2.68 -3.42
N VAL A 293 7.90 1.66 -4.08
CA VAL A 293 7.74 1.47 -5.52
C VAL A 293 6.34 0.91 -5.76
N LEU A 294 5.45 1.76 -6.27
CA LEU A 294 4.06 1.40 -6.59
C LEU A 294 3.98 0.70 -7.94
N GLN A 295 4.78 1.15 -8.90
CA GLN A 295 4.72 0.69 -10.28
C GLN A 295 6.12 0.52 -10.86
N ALA A 296 6.31 -0.58 -11.59
CA ALA A 296 7.48 -0.80 -12.42
C ALA A 296 7.05 -1.14 -13.84
N GLU A 297 7.81 -0.66 -14.81
CA GLU A 297 7.54 -0.80 -16.23
C GLU A 297 8.76 -1.35 -16.94
N VAL A 298 8.55 -2.36 -17.78
CA VAL A 298 9.59 -2.92 -18.63
C VAL A 298 9.13 -2.83 -20.08
N LYS A 299 9.93 -2.17 -20.92
CA LYS A 299 9.75 -2.13 -22.37
C LYS A 299 10.78 -3.05 -23.02
N ILE A 300 10.34 -3.94 -23.91
CA ILE A 300 11.22 -4.86 -24.60
C ILE A 300 10.73 -5.16 -26.01
N ASN A 301 11.67 -5.29 -26.95
CA ASN A 301 11.38 -5.79 -28.29
C ASN A 301 11.56 -7.30 -28.34
N ILE A 302 10.52 -8.03 -28.73
CA ILE A 302 10.55 -9.50 -28.81
C ILE A 302 10.32 -9.98 -30.24
N ARG A 303 10.92 -11.11 -30.60
CA ARG A 303 10.56 -11.89 -31.80
C ARG A 303 10.27 -13.33 -31.41
N GLN A 304 9.27 -13.96 -32.03
CA GLN A 304 8.91 -15.36 -31.72
C GLN A 304 9.84 -16.37 -32.40
N SER A 305 10.43 -15.99 -33.54
CA SER A 305 11.38 -16.78 -34.32
C SER A 305 12.52 -15.89 -34.84
N THR A 306 13.62 -16.50 -35.26
CA THR A 306 14.79 -15.79 -35.82
C THR A 306 14.44 -14.94 -37.05
N SER A 307 13.44 -15.35 -37.84
CA SER A 307 12.93 -14.66 -39.03
C SER A 307 11.67 -13.83 -38.78
N GLY A 308 11.16 -13.77 -37.54
CA GLY A 308 9.95 -13.02 -37.19
C GLY A 308 10.19 -11.51 -37.10
N SER A 309 9.13 -10.72 -37.29
CA SER A 309 9.18 -9.28 -37.04
C SER A 309 9.31 -8.98 -35.55
N ALA A 310 10.03 -7.91 -35.23
CA ALA A 310 10.14 -7.43 -33.86
C ALA A 310 8.80 -6.81 -33.41
N LEU A 311 8.32 -7.25 -32.26
CA LEU A 311 7.13 -6.74 -31.60
C LEU A 311 7.53 -6.03 -30.30
N PRO A 312 7.29 -4.71 -30.18
CA PRO A 312 7.44 -4.01 -28.90
C PRO A 312 6.36 -4.46 -27.91
N VAL A 313 6.82 -4.93 -26.75
CA VAL A 313 6.00 -5.41 -25.65
C VAL A 313 6.31 -4.58 -24.40
N ARG A 314 5.27 -4.29 -23.64
CA ARG A 314 5.34 -3.61 -22.35
C ARG A 314 4.77 -4.47 -21.24
N LEU A 315 5.53 -4.55 -20.17
CA LEU A 315 5.10 -5.15 -18.92
C LEU A 315 4.88 -4.04 -17.90
N PHE A 316 3.69 -3.99 -17.33
CA PHE A 316 3.36 -3.15 -16.18
C PHE A 316 3.23 -4.04 -14.96
N ILE A 317 3.93 -3.66 -13.90
CA ILE A 317 3.92 -4.32 -12.61
C ILE A 317 3.38 -3.29 -11.63
N THR A 318 2.24 -3.55 -11.01
CA THR A 318 1.59 -2.60 -10.10
C THR A 318 1.28 -3.30 -8.77
N ASN A 319 1.61 -2.65 -7.66
CA ASN A 319 1.33 -3.14 -6.31
C ASN A 319 0.62 -2.06 -5.48
N GLU A 320 -0.69 -1.88 -5.70
CA GLU A 320 -1.46 -0.82 -5.03
C GLU A 320 -1.66 -1.07 -3.53
N SER A 321 -2.02 -2.29 -3.15
CA SER A 321 -2.34 -2.65 -1.77
C SER A 321 -1.11 -3.00 -0.94
N GLY A 322 0.02 -3.32 -1.59
CA GLY A 322 1.24 -3.84 -0.96
C GLY A 322 1.36 -5.36 -0.95
N TYR A 323 0.23 -6.05 -1.10
CA TYR A 323 0.12 -7.50 -0.94
C TYR A 323 -0.25 -8.22 -2.24
N TYR A 324 -0.72 -7.48 -3.24
CA TYR A 324 -1.10 -8.03 -4.54
C TYR A 324 -0.31 -7.39 -5.67
N LEU A 325 0.40 -8.24 -6.41
CA LEU A 325 1.12 -7.85 -7.59
C LEU A 325 0.27 -8.09 -8.84
N ASP A 326 -0.24 -7.02 -9.44
CA ASP A 326 -0.85 -7.10 -10.76
C ASP A 326 0.23 -6.95 -11.84
N ILE A 327 0.33 -7.95 -12.72
CA ILE A 327 1.22 -7.92 -13.86
C ILE A 327 0.35 -7.89 -15.11
N SER A 328 0.49 -6.83 -15.89
CA SER A 328 -0.26 -6.61 -17.13
C SER A 328 0.70 -6.48 -18.31
N LEU A 329 0.56 -7.37 -19.28
CA LEU A 329 1.37 -7.41 -20.50
C LEU A 329 0.62 -6.78 -21.67
N TYR A 330 1.28 -5.92 -22.43
CA TYR A 330 0.73 -5.22 -23.59
C TYR A 330 1.66 -5.34 -24.79
N LYS A 331 1.09 -5.37 -25.98
CA LYS A 331 1.80 -5.10 -27.24
C LYS A 331 1.49 -3.66 -27.67
N GLU A 332 2.49 -2.97 -28.21
CA GLU A 332 2.25 -1.66 -28.85
C GLU A 332 1.75 -1.90 -30.28
N VAL A 333 0.54 -1.41 -30.60
CA VAL A 333 -0.10 -1.60 -31.90
C VAL A 333 -0.45 -0.26 -32.51
N THR A 334 -0.07 -0.05 -33.76
CA THR A 334 -0.48 1.12 -34.52
C THR A 334 -1.93 0.97 -34.98
N GLU A 335 -2.77 1.92 -34.60
CA GLU A 335 -4.16 1.99 -35.05
C GLU A 335 -4.21 2.40 -36.53
N PRO A 336 -4.83 1.61 -37.42
CA PRO A 336 -4.82 1.88 -38.86
C PRO A 336 -5.46 3.21 -39.28
N ARG A 337 -6.41 3.74 -38.50
CA ARG A 337 -7.16 4.96 -38.85
C ARG A 337 -6.48 6.25 -38.40
N SER A 338 -5.94 6.27 -37.18
CA SER A 338 -5.36 7.47 -36.58
C SER A 338 -3.83 7.51 -36.71
N GLY A 339 -3.19 6.38 -37.02
CA GLY A 339 -1.72 6.25 -37.00
C GLY A 339 -1.14 6.26 -35.58
N ASN A 340 -1.98 6.35 -34.54
CA ASN A 340 -1.55 6.38 -33.16
C ASN A 340 -1.15 4.99 -32.66
N ILE A 341 -0.15 4.93 -31.79
CA ILE A 341 0.29 3.69 -31.17
C ILE A 341 -0.42 3.53 -29.83
N MET A 342 -1.12 2.39 -29.65
CA MET A 342 -1.91 2.08 -28.47
C MET A 342 -1.40 0.83 -27.75
N PHE A 343 -1.68 0.78 -26.46
CA PHE A 343 -1.54 -0.43 -25.66
C PHE A 343 -2.66 -1.41 -25.98
N HIS A 344 -2.31 -2.59 -26.48
CA HIS A 344 -3.25 -3.69 -26.62
C HIS A 344 -2.82 -4.83 -25.69
N SER A 345 -3.68 -5.22 -24.76
CA SER A 345 -3.38 -6.32 -23.83
C SER A 345 -2.99 -7.59 -24.57
N PHE A 346 -2.03 -8.30 -24.01
CA PHE A 346 -1.54 -9.57 -24.51
C PHE A 346 -2.25 -10.71 -23.76
N GLY A 347 -2.85 -11.66 -24.48
CA GLY A 347 -3.63 -12.75 -23.89
C GLY A 347 -5.12 -12.43 -23.68
N HIS A 348 -5.79 -13.21 -22.82
CA HIS A 348 -7.24 -13.12 -22.60
C HIS A 348 -7.67 -12.10 -21.54
N LYS A 349 -6.77 -11.69 -20.64
CA LYS A 349 -7.04 -10.69 -19.61
C LYS A 349 -6.84 -9.28 -20.21
N GLN A 350 -7.88 -8.45 -20.18
CA GLN A 350 -7.73 -7.02 -20.47
C GLN A 350 -7.16 -6.32 -19.23
N GLY A 351 -5.98 -5.72 -19.38
CA GLY A 351 -5.35 -4.94 -18.32
C GLY A 351 -5.82 -3.47 -18.32
N PRO A 352 -5.53 -2.69 -17.26
CA PRO A 352 -6.04 -1.32 -17.08
C PRO A 352 -5.74 -0.34 -18.22
N GLN A 353 -4.58 -0.46 -18.86
CA GLN A 353 -4.14 0.42 -19.95
C GLN A 353 -4.64 -0.01 -21.35
N HIS A 354 -5.52 -1.02 -21.47
CA HIS A 354 -6.00 -1.48 -22.78
C HIS A 354 -6.68 -0.35 -23.56
N GLY A 355 -6.26 -0.13 -24.80
CA GLY A 355 -6.78 0.91 -25.68
C GLY A 355 -6.25 2.32 -25.42
N MET A 356 -5.38 2.50 -24.41
CA MET A 356 -4.76 3.80 -24.13
C MET A 356 -3.58 4.07 -25.07
N LEU A 357 -3.30 5.35 -25.35
CA LEU A 357 -2.13 5.76 -26.12
C LEU A 357 -0.82 5.50 -25.35
N ILE A 358 0.27 5.15 -26.03
CA ILE A 358 1.56 4.88 -25.37
C ILE A 358 2.16 6.12 -24.66
N ASN A 359 1.77 7.32 -25.10
CA ASN A 359 2.22 8.59 -24.53
C ASN A 359 1.31 9.10 -23.39
N THR A 360 0.35 8.28 -22.93
CA THR A 360 -0.54 8.62 -21.83
C THR A 360 0.27 8.96 -20.58
N PRO A 361 0.11 10.17 -19.99
CA PRO A 361 0.84 10.59 -18.81
C PRO A 361 0.45 9.81 -17.56
N TYR A 362 1.37 9.75 -16.61
CA TYR A 362 1.06 9.26 -15.26
C TYR A 362 0.14 10.22 -14.52
N VAL A 363 -0.85 9.62 -13.87
CA VAL A 363 -1.82 10.35 -13.06
C VAL A 363 -1.16 10.73 -11.73
N THR A 364 -1.46 11.94 -11.26
CA THR A 364 -1.07 12.41 -9.93
C THR A 364 -1.81 11.64 -8.84
N LYS A 365 -1.33 11.73 -7.61
CA LYS A 365 -1.88 10.98 -6.47
C LYS A 365 -3.32 11.39 -6.21
N ASP A 366 -4.22 10.41 -6.23
CA ASP A 366 -5.63 10.63 -5.91
C ASP A 366 -5.88 10.55 -4.39
N LEU A 367 -7.10 10.92 -3.98
CA LEU A 367 -7.51 10.88 -2.57
C LEU A 367 -7.42 9.47 -1.98
N LEU A 368 -7.71 8.45 -2.79
CA LEU A 368 -7.67 7.05 -2.37
C LEU A 368 -6.24 6.63 -1.99
N GLN A 369 -5.27 6.97 -2.85
CA GLN A 369 -3.86 6.68 -2.60
C GLN A 369 -3.31 7.48 -1.40
N ALA A 370 -3.83 8.69 -1.15
CA ALA A 370 -3.51 9.44 0.07
C ALA A 370 -3.98 8.70 1.34
N LYS A 371 -5.21 8.16 1.33
CA LYS A 371 -5.71 7.32 2.43
C LYS A 371 -4.91 6.02 2.58
N ARG A 372 -4.60 5.33 1.48
CA ARG A 372 -3.74 4.12 1.50
C ARG A 372 -2.40 4.38 2.17
N PHE A 373 -1.74 5.45 1.76
CA PHE A 373 -0.47 5.86 2.35
C PHE A 373 -0.58 6.17 3.85
N GLN A 374 -1.64 6.86 4.27
CA GLN A 374 -1.88 7.12 5.69
C GLN A 374 -2.02 5.82 6.48
N ALA A 375 -2.80 4.86 5.99
CA ALA A 375 -2.94 3.53 6.62
C ALA A 375 -1.60 2.78 6.67
N GLN A 376 -0.88 2.72 5.56
CA GLN A 376 0.43 2.05 5.47
C GLN A 376 1.46 2.68 6.39
N SER A 377 1.45 4.01 6.54
CA SER A 377 2.34 4.72 7.47
C SER A 377 2.08 4.41 8.94
N LEU A 378 0.87 3.93 9.26
CA LEU A 378 0.49 3.42 10.57
C LEU A 378 0.69 1.91 10.70
N GLY A 379 1.24 1.26 9.67
CA GLY A 379 1.53 -0.17 9.66
C GLY A 379 0.32 -1.08 9.43
N THR A 380 -0.70 -0.61 8.70
CA THR A 380 -1.89 -1.42 8.36
C THR A 380 -2.32 -1.23 6.91
N THR A 381 -3.10 -2.19 6.43
CA THR A 381 -3.83 -2.13 5.17
C THR A 381 -4.98 -1.13 5.25
N TYR A 382 -5.26 -0.42 4.15
CA TYR A 382 -6.42 0.45 4.05
C TYR A 382 -7.71 -0.36 3.92
N VAL A 383 -8.79 0.09 4.57
CA VAL A 383 -9.99 -0.72 4.80
C VAL A 383 -10.63 -1.26 3.51
N TYR A 384 -10.59 -0.51 2.41
CA TYR A 384 -11.14 -0.93 1.12
C TYR A 384 -10.24 -1.88 0.32
N ASP A 385 -9.00 -2.11 0.74
CA ASP A 385 -8.11 -3.09 0.10
C ASP A 385 -8.27 -4.51 0.71
N PHE A 386 -8.94 -4.66 1.86
CA PHE A 386 -9.21 -5.96 2.47
C PHE A 386 -10.04 -6.92 1.61
N PRO A 387 -11.12 -6.50 0.89
CA PRO A 387 -11.85 -7.40 -0.01
C PRO A 387 -10.92 -8.07 -1.04
N GLU A 388 -9.96 -7.32 -1.59
CA GLU A 388 -8.99 -7.89 -2.53
C GLU A 388 -8.00 -8.81 -1.81
N MET A 389 -7.57 -8.46 -0.59
CA MET A 389 -6.75 -9.34 0.25
C MET A 389 -7.44 -10.69 0.53
N PHE A 390 -8.75 -10.68 0.85
CA PHE A 390 -9.55 -11.91 0.99
C PHE A 390 -9.57 -12.72 -0.32
N ARG A 391 -9.73 -12.05 -1.48
CA ARG A 391 -9.70 -12.71 -2.79
C ARG A 391 -8.36 -13.44 -3.03
N GLN A 392 -7.25 -12.78 -2.72
CA GLN A 392 -5.92 -13.37 -2.90
C GLN A 392 -5.65 -14.52 -1.93
N ALA A 393 -6.07 -14.39 -0.67
CA ALA A 393 -5.98 -15.47 0.30
C ALA A 393 -6.83 -16.69 -0.11
N LEU A 394 -8.00 -16.48 -0.72
CA LEU A 394 -8.80 -17.55 -1.32
C LEU A 394 -8.07 -18.26 -2.46
N PHE A 395 -7.44 -17.52 -3.37
CA PHE A 395 -6.63 -18.16 -4.43
C PHE A 395 -5.52 -19.03 -3.84
N LYS A 396 -4.80 -18.54 -2.81
CA LYS A 396 -3.79 -19.31 -2.07
C LYS A 396 -4.38 -20.59 -1.45
N LEU A 397 -5.59 -20.54 -0.88
CA LEU A 397 -6.28 -21.70 -0.31
C LEU A 397 -6.75 -22.71 -1.37
N TRP A 398 -7.22 -22.26 -2.53
CA TRP A 398 -7.60 -23.15 -3.63
C TRP A 398 -6.39 -23.80 -4.29
N GLY A 399 -5.23 -23.15 -4.29
CA GLY A 399 -3.96 -23.68 -4.77
C GLY A 399 -3.78 -23.53 -6.28
N SER A 400 -4.27 -24.48 -7.08
CA SER A 400 -4.05 -24.50 -8.53
C SER A 400 -5.07 -23.65 -9.30
N PRO A 401 -4.66 -22.79 -10.25
CA PRO A 401 -5.55 -21.92 -11.03
C PRO A 401 -6.70 -22.62 -11.76
N ASP A 402 -6.48 -23.84 -12.25
CA ASP A 402 -7.49 -24.62 -12.98
C ASP A 402 -8.69 -25.01 -12.11
N LYS A 403 -8.55 -24.93 -10.78
CA LYS A 403 -9.60 -25.24 -9.80
C LYS A 403 -10.36 -24.00 -9.33
N TYR A 404 -10.00 -22.81 -9.81
CA TYR A 404 -10.64 -21.59 -9.34
C TYR A 404 -12.08 -21.51 -9.83
N PRO A 405 -13.06 -21.40 -8.93
CA PRO A 405 -14.42 -21.10 -9.35
C PRO A 405 -14.46 -19.70 -9.97
N LYS A 406 -15.30 -19.52 -11.00
CA LYS A 406 -15.66 -18.18 -11.48
C LYS A 406 -16.30 -17.42 -10.31
N ASP A 407 -15.90 -16.17 -10.14
CA ASP A 407 -16.37 -15.30 -9.05
C ASP A 407 -16.10 -15.89 -7.66
N ILE A 408 -14.82 -16.20 -7.37
CA ILE A 408 -14.35 -16.77 -6.10
C ILE A 408 -14.77 -15.96 -4.86
N LEU A 409 -14.94 -14.64 -5.05
CA LEU A 409 -15.43 -13.69 -4.07
C LEU A 409 -16.33 -12.68 -4.77
N THR A 410 -17.54 -12.50 -4.24
CA THR A 410 -18.40 -11.33 -4.49
C THR A 410 -18.62 -10.60 -3.18
N TYR A 411 -18.73 -9.27 -3.21
CA TYR A 411 -19.01 -8.49 -2.02
C TYR A 411 -19.86 -7.28 -2.35
N THR A 412 -20.65 -6.84 -1.38
CA THR A 412 -21.41 -5.58 -1.42
C THR A 412 -21.08 -4.78 -0.16
N GLU A 413 -20.91 -3.47 -0.30
CA GLU A 413 -20.72 -2.58 0.85
C GLU A 413 -22.08 -2.38 1.54
N LEU A 414 -22.05 -2.35 2.87
CA LEU A 414 -23.20 -2.11 3.74
C LEU A 414 -23.09 -0.70 4.31
N VAL A 415 -24.09 0.14 4.05
CA VAL A 415 -24.09 1.56 4.40
C VAL A 415 -25.38 1.91 5.12
N LEU A 416 -25.34 2.93 5.98
CA LEU A 416 -26.55 3.47 6.61
C LEU A 416 -27.26 4.44 5.67
N ASP A 417 -28.58 4.28 5.52
CA ASP A 417 -29.43 5.30 4.91
C ASP A 417 -29.69 6.47 5.89
N PRO A 418 -30.34 7.57 5.46
CA PRO A 418 -30.65 8.71 6.33
C PRO A 418 -31.52 8.37 7.55
N GLN A 419 -32.19 7.21 7.56
CA GLN A 419 -33.01 6.70 8.66
C GLN A 419 -32.22 5.75 9.59
N GLY A 420 -30.93 5.53 9.31
CA GLY A 420 -30.07 4.63 10.09
C GLY A 420 -30.36 3.14 9.87
N GLN A 421 -30.97 2.79 8.74
CA GLN A 421 -31.14 1.41 8.29
C GLN A 421 -30.00 0.97 7.38
N LEU A 422 -29.66 -0.31 7.42
CA LEU A 422 -28.57 -0.87 6.63
C LEU A 422 -29.05 -1.18 5.21
N VAL A 423 -28.33 -0.67 4.21
CA VAL A 423 -28.59 -0.91 2.79
C VAL A 423 -27.34 -1.41 2.08
N GLU A 424 -27.54 -2.30 1.12
CA GLU A 424 -26.50 -2.77 0.21
C GLU A 424 -26.25 -1.72 -0.88
N MET A 425 -25.00 -1.28 -1.03
CA MET A 425 -24.62 -0.26 -2.00
C MET A 425 -23.31 -0.62 -2.69
N ASN A 426 -23.26 -0.37 -4.01
CA ASN A 426 -22.04 -0.49 -4.79
C ASN A 426 -21.55 0.91 -5.16
N ARG A 427 -20.76 1.51 -4.27
CA ARG A 427 -20.16 2.84 -4.45
C ARG A 427 -18.65 2.76 -4.64
N LEU A 428 -18.05 3.87 -5.06
CA LEU A 428 -16.60 3.98 -5.20
C LEU A 428 -15.91 3.87 -3.82
N PRO A 429 -14.77 3.15 -3.74
CA PRO A 429 -13.96 3.06 -2.52
C PRO A 429 -13.58 4.44 -1.95
N GLY A 430 -13.59 4.54 -0.61
CA GLY A 430 -13.21 5.76 0.10
C GLY A 430 -14.27 6.85 0.19
N GLY A 431 -15.48 6.60 -0.32
CA GLY A 431 -16.66 7.46 -0.18
C GLY A 431 -17.43 7.28 1.14
N ASN A 432 -16.83 6.65 2.15
CA ASN A 432 -17.41 6.52 3.49
C ASN A 432 -17.48 7.87 4.21
N GLU A 433 -18.64 8.16 4.80
CA GLU A 433 -18.90 9.38 5.58
C GLU A 433 -18.63 9.18 7.08
N VAL A 434 -18.45 7.93 7.51
CA VAL A 434 -18.10 7.53 8.88
C VAL A 434 -16.81 6.71 8.87
N GLY A 435 -16.10 6.69 9.99
CA GLY A 435 -14.84 5.95 10.19
C GLY A 435 -15.00 4.44 10.37
N MET A 436 -16.06 3.86 9.80
CA MET A 436 -16.39 2.44 9.84
C MET A 436 -16.89 2.02 8.46
N VAL A 437 -16.49 0.84 8.01
CA VAL A 437 -16.96 0.24 6.74
C VAL A 437 -17.38 -1.20 7.02
N ALA A 438 -18.45 -1.65 6.38
CA ALA A 438 -18.92 -3.02 6.47
C ALA A 438 -19.18 -3.61 5.08
N PHE A 439 -18.92 -4.90 4.92
CA PHE A 439 -19.12 -5.64 3.69
C PHE A 439 -19.88 -6.93 3.97
N LYS A 440 -20.86 -7.25 3.12
CA LYS A 440 -21.37 -8.62 3.00
C LYS A 440 -20.57 -9.32 1.93
N MET A 441 -19.76 -10.31 2.32
CA MET A 441 -18.88 -11.05 1.43
C MET A 441 -19.37 -12.48 1.25
N ARG A 442 -19.40 -12.94 -0.01
CA ARG A 442 -19.68 -14.33 -0.36
C ARG A 442 -18.42 -14.99 -0.89
N PHE A 443 -17.88 -15.93 -0.12
CA PHE A 443 -16.66 -16.68 -0.44
C PHE A 443 -17.01 -18.04 -1.03
N LYS A 444 -16.46 -18.39 -2.19
CA LYS A 444 -16.45 -19.79 -2.66
C LYS A 444 -15.19 -20.47 -2.14
N THR A 445 -15.36 -21.43 -1.25
CA THR A 445 -14.26 -22.15 -0.59
C THR A 445 -14.31 -23.63 -0.92
N ARG A 446 -13.25 -24.39 -0.57
CA ARG A 446 -13.20 -25.84 -0.88
C ARG A 446 -14.32 -26.60 -0.19
N GLU A 447 -14.65 -26.20 1.04
CA GLU A 447 -15.69 -26.79 1.86
C GLU A 447 -17.11 -26.28 1.52
N TYR A 448 -17.24 -25.10 0.92
CA TYR A 448 -18.50 -24.59 0.38
C TYR A 448 -18.30 -24.04 -1.05
N PRO A 449 -18.23 -24.91 -2.07
CA PRO A 449 -18.01 -24.48 -3.46
C PRO A 449 -19.12 -23.57 -4.02
N GLU A 450 -20.36 -23.73 -3.55
CA GLU A 450 -21.52 -22.90 -3.88
C GLU A 450 -21.51 -21.52 -3.19
N GLY A 451 -20.61 -21.34 -2.23
CA GLY A 451 -20.41 -20.11 -1.49
C GLY A 451 -20.91 -20.15 -0.05
N ARG A 452 -20.23 -19.38 0.80
CA ARG A 452 -20.63 -19.03 2.18
C ARG A 452 -20.62 -17.52 2.35
N ASP A 453 -21.55 -17.00 3.13
CA ASP A 453 -21.65 -15.57 3.40
C ASP A 453 -21.03 -15.21 4.77
N VAL A 454 -20.39 -14.05 4.86
CA VAL A 454 -19.76 -13.50 6.08
C VAL A 454 -19.92 -11.99 6.07
N ILE A 455 -20.21 -11.41 7.25
CA ILE A 455 -20.16 -9.96 7.43
C ILE A 455 -18.77 -9.57 7.93
N VAL A 456 -18.11 -8.67 7.19
CA VAL A 456 -16.80 -8.11 7.56
C VAL A 456 -16.97 -6.66 7.92
N ILE A 457 -16.58 -6.26 9.12
CA ILE A 457 -16.65 -4.88 9.63
C ILE A 457 -15.22 -4.41 9.90
N GLY A 458 -14.86 -3.20 9.47
CA GLY A 458 -13.51 -2.66 9.66
C GLY A 458 -13.52 -1.17 9.95
N ASN A 459 -12.67 -0.74 10.89
CA ASN A 459 -12.45 0.69 11.11
C ASN A 459 -11.67 1.30 9.93
N ASP A 460 -12.05 2.52 9.54
CA ASP A 460 -11.20 3.35 8.68
C ASP A 460 -10.27 4.20 9.56
N ILE A 461 -9.04 3.72 9.76
CA ILE A 461 -8.02 4.44 10.55
C ILE A 461 -7.67 5.82 9.96
N THR A 462 -7.94 6.03 8.66
CA THR A 462 -7.65 7.31 7.97
C THR A 462 -8.70 8.36 8.29
N PHE A 463 -9.89 7.94 8.70
CA PHE A 463 -10.99 8.82 9.09
C PHE A 463 -10.97 9.05 10.60
N ARG A 464 -10.63 10.28 11.03
CA ARG A 464 -10.56 10.68 12.45
C ARG A 464 -9.89 9.61 13.32
N ILE A 465 -8.71 9.15 12.89
CA ILE A 465 -7.88 8.13 13.55
C ILE A 465 -8.61 6.82 13.91
N GLY A 466 -9.65 6.46 13.15
CA GLY A 466 -10.49 5.28 13.40
C GLY A 466 -11.24 5.35 14.73
N SER A 467 -11.58 6.55 15.20
CA SER A 467 -12.33 6.74 16.45
C SER A 467 -13.81 6.34 16.30
N PHE A 468 -14.36 5.74 17.36
CA PHE A 468 -15.77 5.36 17.45
C PHE A 468 -16.64 6.57 17.85
N GLY A 469 -17.37 7.12 16.88
CA GLY A 469 -18.46 8.05 17.14
C GLY A 469 -19.82 7.40 16.89
N GLN A 470 -20.90 8.14 17.10
CA GLN A 470 -22.27 7.62 17.00
C GLN A 470 -22.59 6.94 15.64
N GLY A 471 -22.11 7.50 14.53
CA GLY A 471 -22.33 6.92 13.19
C GLY A 471 -21.54 5.62 12.98
N GLU A 472 -20.30 5.56 13.49
CA GLU A 472 -19.47 4.36 13.47
C GLU A 472 -20.07 3.24 14.33
N ASP A 473 -20.53 3.59 15.54
CA ASP A 473 -21.18 2.66 16.47
C ASP A 473 -22.46 2.09 15.87
N LEU A 474 -23.28 2.94 15.24
CA LEU A 474 -24.53 2.53 14.61
C LEU A 474 -24.29 1.59 13.43
N LEU A 475 -23.31 1.89 12.56
CA LEU A 475 -22.99 1.00 11.44
C LEU A 475 -22.47 -0.36 11.92
N TYR A 476 -21.59 -0.36 12.93
CA TYR A 476 -21.10 -1.59 13.56
C TYR A 476 -22.27 -2.42 14.12
N MET A 477 -23.17 -1.77 14.87
CA MET A 477 -24.34 -2.41 15.46
C MET A 477 -25.22 -3.05 14.38
N ARG A 478 -25.65 -2.29 13.38
CA ARG A 478 -26.56 -2.78 12.33
C ARG A 478 -25.95 -3.92 11.52
N ALA A 479 -24.66 -3.84 11.21
CA ALA A 479 -23.95 -4.93 10.52
C ALA A 479 -23.84 -6.19 11.39
N SER A 480 -23.61 -6.04 12.70
CA SER A 480 -23.60 -7.17 13.65
C SER A 480 -24.99 -7.80 13.80
N GLU A 481 -26.05 -6.99 13.91
CA GLU A 481 -27.43 -7.43 13.98
C GLU A 481 -27.82 -8.21 12.71
N LEU A 482 -27.41 -7.74 11.52
CA LEU A 482 -27.62 -8.46 10.27
C LEU A 482 -26.93 -9.84 10.28
N ALA A 483 -25.65 -9.90 10.67
CA ALA A 483 -24.92 -11.15 10.77
C ALA A 483 -25.64 -12.15 11.69
N ARG A 484 -26.13 -11.67 12.82
CA ARG A 484 -26.85 -12.48 13.82
C ARG A 484 -28.22 -12.92 13.32
N ALA A 485 -28.98 -12.02 12.68
CA ALA A 485 -30.28 -12.32 12.09
C ALA A 485 -30.19 -13.39 10.98
N GLU A 486 -29.16 -13.32 10.14
CA GLU A 486 -28.88 -14.33 9.12
C GLU A 486 -28.19 -15.59 9.68
N GLY A 487 -27.65 -15.52 10.90
CA GLY A 487 -26.92 -16.61 11.55
C GLY A 487 -25.53 -16.85 10.96
N ILE A 488 -24.99 -15.91 10.18
CA ILE A 488 -23.70 -16.04 9.48
C ILE A 488 -22.53 -15.50 10.32
N PRO A 489 -21.29 -15.95 10.09
CA PRO A 489 -20.14 -15.45 10.82
C PRO A 489 -19.90 -13.94 10.66
N LYS A 490 -19.36 -13.34 11.73
CA LYS A 490 -18.92 -11.93 11.77
C LYS A 490 -17.40 -11.85 11.94
N VAL A 491 -16.74 -11.11 11.06
CA VAL A 491 -15.32 -10.77 11.14
C VAL A 491 -15.17 -9.29 11.43
N TYR A 492 -14.36 -8.95 12.45
CA TYR A 492 -14.04 -7.57 12.80
C TYR A 492 -12.55 -7.27 12.60
N LEU A 493 -12.23 -6.29 11.75
CA LEU A 493 -10.88 -5.81 11.47
C LEU A 493 -10.59 -4.56 12.31
N ALA A 494 -9.81 -4.72 13.36
CA ALA A 494 -9.58 -3.71 14.38
C ALA A 494 -8.34 -2.85 14.08
N ALA A 495 -8.59 -1.58 13.76
CA ALA A 495 -7.60 -0.52 13.63
C ALA A 495 -8.20 0.82 14.09
N ASN A 496 -8.14 1.13 15.39
CA ASN A 496 -8.90 2.22 15.99
C ASN A 496 -8.13 2.98 17.09
N SER A 497 -8.78 4.00 17.66
CA SER A 497 -8.27 4.80 18.78
C SER A 497 -9.23 4.85 19.98
N GLY A 498 -10.22 3.96 20.01
CA GLY A 498 -11.29 3.96 21.01
C GLY A 498 -12.39 4.99 20.71
N ALA A 499 -13.16 5.34 21.75
CA ALA A 499 -14.25 6.31 21.63
C ALA A 499 -13.73 7.67 21.18
N ARG A 500 -14.48 8.34 20.30
CA ARG A 500 -14.18 9.70 19.87
C ARG A 500 -14.28 10.63 21.07
N ILE A 501 -13.29 11.51 21.16
CA ILE A 501 -13.21 12.56 22.16
C ILE A 501 -13.12 13.91 21.46
N GLY A 502 -13.72 14.93 22.05
CA GLY A 502 -13.68 16.29 21.55
C GLY A 502 -13.97 17.31 22.63
N LEU A 503 -13.74 18.58 22.29
CA LEU A 503 -14.13 19.73 23.10
C LEU A 503 -14.99 20.65 22.23
N ALA A 504 -15.84 21.46 22.85
CA ALA A 504 -16.64 22.46 22.14
C ALA A 504 -15.73 23.61 21.65
N GLU A 505 -15.23 23.50 20.42
CA GLU A 505 -14.29 24.47 19.83
C GLU A 505 -14.91 25.86 19.69
N GLU A 506 -16.23 25.96 19.51
CA GLU A 506 -16.92 27.25 19.48
C GLU A 506 -16.79 28.01 20.81
N ILE A 507 -16.74 27.31 21.95
CA ILE A 507 -16.66 27.92 23.29
C ILE A 507 -15.23 28.31 23.65
N LYS A 508 -14.24 27.54 23.15
CA LYS A 508 -12.82 27.66 23.48
C LYS A 508 -12.23 29.05 23.24
N HIS A 509 -12.76 29.78 22.25
CA HIS A 509 -12.31 31.12 21.90
C HIS A 509 -13.15 32.25 22.54
N MET A 510 -14.22 31.91 23.26
CA MET A 510 -15.18 32.90 23.79
C MET A 510 -15.22 32.94 25.32
N PHE A 511 -14.87 31.86 26.02
CA PHE A 511 -14.92 31.84 27.47
C PHE A 511 -13.95 32.86 28.08
N GLN A 512 -14.41 33.49 29.16
CA GLN A 512 -13.66 34.41 29.99
C GLN A 512 -13.35 33.75 31.32
N VAL A 513 -12.25 34.18 31.95
CA VAL A 513 -11.81 33.67 33.26
C VAL A 513 -12.07 34.76 34.30
N ALA A 514 -12.84 34.43 35.33
CA ALA A 514 -13.00 35.31 36.49
C ALA A 514 -11.84 35.05 37.47
N TRP A 515 -10.76 35.81 37.36
CA TRP A 515 -9.59 35.68 38.24
C TRP A 515 -9.91 36.06 39.68
N VAL A 516 -9.18 35.46 40.63
CA VAL A 516 -9.21 35.92 42.03
C VAL A 516 -8.62 37.33 42.12
N ASP A 517 -7.53 37.56 41.40
CA ASP A 517 -6.86 38.84 41.21
C ASP A 517 -6.47 38.97 39.72
N PRO A 518 -7.08 39.88 38.95
CA PRO A 518 -6.78 40.05 37.53
C PRO A 518 -5.32 40.43 37.24
N GLU A 519 -4.65 41.10 38.18
CA GLU A 519 -3.25 41.51 38.05
C GLU A 519 -2.27 40.38 38.42
N ASP A 520 -2.74 39.34 39.13
CA ASP A 520 -1.93 38.17 39.52
C ASP A 520 -2.68 36.84 39.29
N PRO A 521 -2.68 36.31 38.05
CA PRO A 521 -3.35 35.07 37.68
C PRO A 521 -2.86 33.83 38.46
N HIS A 522 -1.68 33.88 39.09
CA HIS A 522 -1.15 32.76 39.87
C HIS A 522 -1.93 32.49 41.17
N LYS A 523 -2.72 33.47 41.63
CA LYS A 523 -3.68 33.27 42.73
C LYS A 523 -4.86 32.38 42.35
N GLY A 524 -4.98 32.00 41.08
CA GLY A 524 -6.03 31.14 40.56
C GLY A 524 -7.27 31.91 40.11
N PHE A 525 -8.30 31.16 39.73
CA PHE A 525 -9.55 31.69 39.19
C PHE A 525 -10.76 31.19 40.01
N LYS A 526 -11.85 31.94 39.95
CA LYS A 526 -13.12 31.64 40.61
C LYS A 526 -14.00 30.73 39.75
N TYR A 527 -14.20 31.10 38.48
CA TYR A 527 -15.06 30.39 37.53
C TYR A 527 -14.79 30.83 36.08
N LEU A 528 -15.38 30.11 35.13
CA LEU A 528 -15.41 30.48 33.71
C LEU A 528 -16.79 31.05 33.35
N TYR A 529 -16.83 32.07 32.51
CA TYR A 529 -18.07 32.74 32.14
C TYR A 529 -18.06 33.25 30.70
N LEU A 530 -19.23 33.64 30.20
CA LEU A 530 -19.38 34.35 28.94
C LEU A 530 -19.89 35.76 29.21
N THR A 531 -19.47 36.71 28.36
CA THR A 531 -20.07 38.04 28.32
C THR A 531 -21.51 37.94 27.82
N PRO A 532 -22.40 38.91 28.12
CA PRO A 532 -23.76 38.91 27.59
C PRO A 532 -23.79 38.89 26.04
N GLN A 533 -22.80 39.53 25.43
CA GLN A 533 -22.65 39.59 23.97
C GLN A 533 -22.29 38.22 23.40
N ASP A 534 -21.35 37.51 24.01
CA ASP A 534 -20.93 36.18 23.54
C ASP A 534 -21.99 35.12 23.85
N TYR A 535 -22.65 35.19 25.01
CA TYR A 535 -23.77 34.32 25.34
C TYR A 535 -24.91 34.45 24.31
N THR A 536 -25.27 35.68 23.93
CA THR A 536 -26.33 35.92 22.93
C THR A 536 -25.99 35.33 21.55
N LYS A 537 -24.71 35.24 21.17
CA LYS A 537 -24.29 34.64 19.89
C LYS A 537 -24.55 33.13 19.83
N ILE A 538 -24.47 32.44 20.96
CA ILE A 538 -24.55 30.96 21.02
C ILE A 538 -25.78 30.43 21.75
N SER A 539 -26.59 31.28 22.38
CA SER A 539 -27.76 30.84 23.14
C SER A 539 -28.78 30.08 22.30
N SER A 540 -28.82 30.32 20.98
CA SER A 540 -29.69 29.59 20.03
C SER A 540 -29.17 28.21 19.65
N LEU A 541 -27.89 27.91 19.91
CA LEU A 541 -27.24 26.65 19.55
C LEU A 541 -27.32 25.60 20.67
N ASN A 542 -27.79 25.98 21.86
CA ASN A 542 -27.78 25.14 23.07
C ASN A 542 -26.40 24.56 23.43
N SER A 543 -25.30 25.21 23.03
CA SER A 543 -23.94 24.73 23.28
C SER A 543 -23.53 24.76 24.77
N VAL A 544 -24.15 25.61 25.58
CA VAL A 544 -23.81 25.78 27.00
C VAL A 544 -25.06 26.05 27.84
N HIS A 545 -25.03 25.57 29.08
CA HIS A 545 -25.91 26.04 30.13
C HIS A 545 -25.14 27.04 31.00
N CYS A 546 -25.77 28.17 31.28
CA CYS A 546 -25.16 29.23 32.06
C CYS A 546 -26.10 29.73 33.16
N LYS A 547 -25.50 30.20 34.25
CA LYS A 547 -26.18 30.94 35.31
C LYS A 547 -25.79 32.42 35.22
N HIS A 548 -26.79 33.29 35.06
CA HIS A 548 -26.59 34.73 35.08
C HIS A 548 -26.27 35.22 36.50
N ILE A 549 -25.26 36.06 36.63
CA ILE A 549 -24.87 36.75 37.87
C ILE A 549 -24.43 38.19 37.55
N GLU A 550 -24.45 39.04 38.58
CA GLU A 550 -23.78 40.34 38.56
C GLU A 550 -22.60 40.33 39.54
N GLU A 551 -21.40 40.62 39.07
CA GLU A 551 -20.20 40.72 39.91
C GLU A 551 -19.31 41.87 39.41
N GLY A 552 -18.88 42.75 40.32
CA GLY A 552 -18.01 43.88 39.97
C GLY A 552 -18.64 44.93 39.04
N GLY A 553 -19.98 45.00 38.99
CA GLY A 553 -20.71 45.87 38.05
C GLY A 553 -20.85 45.30 36.64
N GLU A 554 -20.39 44.07 36.40
CA GLU A 554 -20.52 43.36 35.13
C GLU A 554 -21.56 42.25 35.21
N SER A 555 -22.38 42.16 34.17
CA SER A 555 -23.30 41.05 33.93
C SER A 555 -22.53 39.88 33.33
N ARG A 556 -22.56 38.70 33.97
CA ARG A 556 -21.78 37.53 33.58
C ARG A 556 -22.66 36.29 33.50
N TYR A 557 -22.44 35.48 32.46
CA TYR A 557 -23.09 34.19 32.29
C TYR A 557 -22.10 33.08 32.68
N VAL A 558 -22.11 32.67 33.94
CA VAL A 558 -21.22 31.62 34.46
C VAL A 558 -21.58 30.29 33.80
N ILE A 559 -20.60 29.64 33.19
CA ILE A 559 -20.80 28.35 32.52
C ILE A 559 -20.99 27.28 33.59
N THR A 560 -22.15 26.61 33.59
CA THR A 560 -22.42 25.46 34.47
C THR A 560 -22.16 24.15 33.75
N ASP A 561 -22.57 24.06 32.48
CA ASP A 561 -22.44 22.86 31.67
C ASP A 561 -22.03 23.25 30.24
N ILE A 562 -21.15 22.44 29.64
CA ILE A 562 -20.78 22.56 28.21
C ILE A 562 -21.35 21.34 27.51
N VAL A 563 -22.31 21.57 26.61
CA VAL A 563 -22.95 20.54 25.78
C VAL A 563 -22.21 20.41 24.44
N GLY A 564 -21.89 21.56 23.83
CA GLY A 564 -21.32 21.66 22.48
C GLY A 564 -22.38 21.59 21.40
N LYS A 565 -22.13 22.26 20.28
CA LYS A 565 -22.97 22.22 19.07
C LYS A 565 -22.76 20.92 18.28
N GLU A 566 -21.53 20.41 18.30
CA GLU A 566 -21.16 19.19 17.59
C GLU A 566 -21.48 17.94 18.42
N ASP A 567 -21.98 16.91 17.76
CA ASP A 567 -22.17 15.60 18.34
C ASP A 567 -20.86 14.80 18.42
N GLY A 568 -20.77 13.89 19.40
CA GLY A 568 -19.70 12.91 19.49
C GLY A 568 -18.43 13.46 20.15
N LEU A 569 -18.60 14.32 21.15
CA LEU A 569 -17.57 14.88 22.00
C LEU A 569 -17.34 14.03 23.27
N GLY A 570 -18.38 13.34 23.78
CA GLY A 570 -18.32 12.69 25.10
C GLY A 570 -19.27 11.51 25.31
N VAL A 571 -20.22 11.67 26.25
CA VAL A 571 -21.01 10.57 26.86
C VAL A 571 -21.92 9.84 25.87
N GLU A 572 -22.32 10.50 24.80
CA GLU A 572 -23.07 9.93 23.68
C GLU A 572 -22.28 8.85 22.94
N ASN A 573 -20.95 8.99 22.82
CA ASN A 573 -20.08 7.94 22.28
C ASN A 573 -19.88 6.79 23.29
N LEU A 574 -19.91 7.08 24.60
CA LEU A 574 -19.85 6.02 25.63
C LEU A 574 -21.14 5.18 25.62
N ARG A 575 -22.30 5.81 25.39
CA ARG A 575 -23.57 5.11 25.17
C ARG A 575 -23.48 4.21 23.93
N GLY A 576 -22.95 4.70 22.82
CA GLY A 576 -22.72 3.91 21.61
C GLY A 576 -21.74 2.75 21.84
N SER A 577 -20.64 3.00 22.55
CA SER A 577 -19.67 1.97 22.96
C SER A 577 -20.33 0.85 23.79
N GLY A 578 -21.18 1.21 24.76
CA GLY A 578 -21.93 0.22 25.55
C GLY A 578 -22.91 -0.61 24.71
N MET A 579 -23.56 0.03 23.74
CA MET A 579 -24.48 -0.61 22.80
C MET A 579 -23.78 -1.68 21.95
N ILE A 580 -22.65 -1.36 21.33
CA ILE A 580 -21.90 -2.31 20.50
C ILE A 580 -21.18 -3.39 21.33
N ALA A 581 -20.82 -3.10 22.58
CA ALA A 581 -20.32 -4.12 23.51
C ALA A 581 -21.40 -5.15 23.83
N GLY A 582 -22.62 -4.70 24.15
CA GLY A 582 -23.77 -5.57 24.40
C GLY A 582 -24.08 -6.45 23.19
N GLU A 583 -24.21 -5.85 22.00
CA GLU A 583 -24.46 -6.58 20.76
C GLU A 583 -23.32 -7.55 20.43
N SER A 584 -22.06 -7.20 20.67
CA SER A 584 -20.94 -8.13 20.45
C SER A 584 -20.96 -9.33 21.39
N SER A 585 -21.39 -9.14 22.65
CA SER A 585 -21.60 -10.23 23.59
C SER A 585 -22.70 -11.18 23.11
N LEU A 586 -23.83 -10.64 22.64
CA LEU A 586 -24.94 -11.42 22.08
C LEU A 586 -24.50 -12.17 20.81
N ALA A 587 -23.78 -11.49 19.92
CA ALA A 587 -23.26 -12.07 18.69
C ALA A 587 -22.35 -13.28 18.97
N TYR A 588 -21.45 -13.22 19.96
CA TYR A 588 -20.61 -14.38 20.31
C TYR A 588 -21.42 -15.60 20.77
N ASP A 589 -22.55 -15.38 21.46
CA ASP A 589 -23.40 -16.47 21.92
C ASP A 589 -24.21 -17.12 20.79
N GLU A 590 -24.52 -16.39 19.71
CA GLU A 590 -25.41 -16.84 18.63
C GLU A 590 -24.72 -17.21 17.31
N ILE A 591 -23.59 -16.56 16.99
CA ILE A 591 -22.84 -16.72 15.73
C ILE A 591 -21.33 -16.82 15.99
N VAL A 592 -20.59 -17.25 14.97
CA VAL A 592 -19.13 -17.27 15.06
C VAL A 592 -18.55 -15.88 14.82
N THR A 593 -17.88 -15.37 15.83
CA THR A 593 -17.19 -14.07 15.83
C THR A 593 -15.69 -14.27 15.77
N ILE A 594 -15.01 -13.56 14.86
CA ILE A 594 -13.54 -13.53 14.74
C ILE A 594 -13.10 -12.07 14.68
N SER A 595 -12.05 -11.71 15.42
CA SER A 595 -11.43 -10.39 15.34
C SER A 595 -9.98 -10.50 14.89
N MET A 596 -9.56 -9.59 14.01
CA MET A 596 -8.17 -9.44 13.59
C MET A 596 -7.68 -8.05 13.97
N VAL A 597 -6.59 -7.97 14.73
CA VAL A 597 -5.98 -6.71 15.14
C VAL A 597 -4.81 -6.41 14.21
N THR A 598 -5.00 -5.40 13.36
CA THR A 598 -4.11 -5.09 12.22
C THR A 598 -3.10 -3.99 12.60
N CYS A 599 -3.54 -3.01 13.41
CA CYS A 599 -2.74 -1.86 13.83
C CYS A 599 -2.76 -1.70 15.35
N ARG A 600 -3.90 -1.29 15.89
CA ARG A 600 -4.09 -1.07 17.32
C ARG A 600 -5.58 -1.13 17.65
N ALA A 601 -5.91 -1.67 18.82
CA ALA A 601 -7.26 -1.70 19.37
C ALA A 601 -7.24 -1.02 20.74
N LEU A 602 -7.91 0.13 20.85
CA LEU A 602 -7.90 0.99 22.04
C LEU A 602 -9.28 1.05 22.69
N GLY A 603 -9.33 1.00 24.02
CA GLY A 603 -10.57 1.21 24.79
C GLY A 603 -11.68 0.23 24.37
N ILE A 604 -12.80 0.75 23.85
CA ILE A 604 -13.89 -0.11 23.34
C ILE A 604 -13.42 -1.08 22.26
N GLY A 605 -12.48 -0.69 21.40
CA GLY A 605 -11.91 -1.58 20.39
C GLY A 605 -11.25 -2.82 21.01
N ALA A 606 -10.55 -2.67 22.13
CA ALA A 606 -9.96 -3.79 22.87
C ALA A 606 -11.03 -4.69 23.49
N TYR A 607 -12.11 -4.10 24.03
CA TYR A 607 -13.25 -4.87 24.54
C TYR A 607 -13.99 -5.62 23.44
N LEU A 608 -14.24 -5.02 22.27
CA LEU A 608 -14.89 -5.70 21.15
C LEU A 608 -14.10 -6.93 20.70
N VAL A 609 -12.76 -6.81 20.64
CA VAL A 609 -11.87 -7.92 20.33
C VAL A 609 -12.01 -9.04 21.38
N ARG A 610 -12.03 -8.71 22.67
CA ARG A 610 -12.22 -9.71 23.74
C ARG A 610 -13.64 -10.31 23.77
N LEU A 611 -14.67 -9.51 23.55
CA LEU A 611 -16.07 -9.94 23.51
C LEU A 611 -16.35 -10.82 22.30
N GLY A 612 -15.68 -10.57 21.17
CA GLY A 612 -15.65 -11.45 20.01
C GLY A 612 -14.87 -12.75 20.22
N GLN A 613 -14.11 -12.84 21.32
CA GLN A 613 -13.37 -14.00 21.83
C GLN A 613 -12.22 -14.50 20.96
N ARG A 614 -12.45 -14.80 19.68
CA ARG A 614 -11.44 -15.41 18.78
C ARG A 614 -10.60 -14.32 18.14
N VAL A 615 -9.33 -14.23 18.53
CA VAL A 615 -8.47 -13.09 18.16
C VAL A 615 -7.24 -13.55 17.40
N ILE A 616 -7.02 -12.93 16.24
CA ILE A 616 -5.78 -13.01 15.48
C ILE A 616 -5.07 -11.66 15.63
N GLN A 617 -3.82 -11.67 16.09
CA GLN A 617 -3.06 -10.43 16.32
C GLN A 617 -1.84 -10.37 15.41
N VAL A 618 -1.72 -9.29 14.64
CA VAL A 618 -0.51 -9.03 13.83
C VAL A 618 0.64 -8.64 14.77
N GLU A 619 1.86 -9.14 14.53
CA GLU A 619 3.01 -9.03 15.44
C GLU A 619 3.32 -7.61 15.93
N ASN A 620 3.19 -6.61 15.05
CA ASN A 620 3.47 -5.20 15.38
C ASN A 620 2.25 -4.44 15.94
N SER A 621 1.13 -5.12 16.16
CA SER A 621 -0.10 -4.53 16.66
C SER A 621 -0.27 -4.69 18.19
N HIS A 622 -1.11 -3.86 18.79
CA HIS A 622 -1.37 -3.91 20.24
C HIS A 622 -2.84 -3.72 20.62
N ILE A 623 -3.26 -4.44 21.66
CA ILE A 623 -4.59 -4.37 22.26
C ILE A 623 -4.45 -3.71 23.63
N ILE A 624 -4.89 -2.47 23.80
CA ILE A 624 -4.68 -1.71 25.04
C ILE A 624 -5.94 -0.97 25.48
N LEU A 625 -6.07 -0.70 26.77
CA LEU A 625 -7.10 0.19 27.29
C LEU A 625 -6.62 1.64 27.37
N THR A 626 -5.33 1.84 27.68
CA THR A 626 -4.73 3.15 27.87
C THR A 626 -3.29 3.13 27.32
N GLY A 627 -2.89 4.21 26.64
CA GLY A 627 -1.54 4.33 26.07
C GLY A 627 -0.45 4.44 27.13
N ALA A 628 0.74 3.93 26.82
CA ALA A 628 1.92 3.98 27.68
C ALA A 628 2.26 5.41 28.13
N SER A 629 2.17 6.39 27.22
CA SER A 629 2.42 7.80 27.52
C SER A 629 1.42 8.38 28.54
N ALA A 630 0.15 7.96 28.50
CA ALA A 630 -0.85 8.39 29.45
C ALA A 630 -0.60 7.76 30.84
N LEU A 631 -0.23 6.48 30.91
CA LEU A 631 0.14 5.82 32.17
C LEU A 631 1.38 6.45 32.80
N ASN A 632 2.42 6.74 32.01
CA ASN A 632 3.63 7.41 32.50
C ASN A 632 3.31 8.78 33.10
N LYS A 633 2.41 9.55 32.48
CA LYS A 633 1.95 10.85 33.02
C LYS A 633 1.24 10.68 34.36
N VAL A 634 0.39 9.67 34.51
CA VAL A 634 -0.31 9.39 35.79
C VAL A 634 0.67 8.95 36.87
N LEU A 635 1.66 8.13 36.52
CA LEU A 635 2.68 7.63 37.44
C LEU A 635 3.78 8.65 37.75
N GLY A 636 3.83 9.78 37.04
CA GLY A 636 4.83 10.83 37.22
C GLY A 636 6.26 10.43 36.79
N ARG A 637 6.42 9.30 36.09
CA ARG A 637 7.71 8.78 35.62
C ARG A 637 7.55 7.92 34.37
N GLU A 638 8.61 7.78 33.59
CA GLU A 638 8.64 6.92 32.40
C GLU A 638 8.79 5.45 32.78
N VAL A 639 7.67 4.75 32.96
CA VAL A 639 7.63 3.32 33.29
C VAL A 639 7.64 2.46 32.03
N TYR A 640 6.79 2.80 31.06
CA TYR A 640 6.59 2.04 29.84
C TYR A 640 7.16 2.80 28.63
N THR A 641 7.93 2.11 27.79
CA THR A 641 8.56 2.70 26.59
C THR A 641 7.75 2.51 25.32
N SER A 642 6.81 1.56 25.31
CA SER A 642 6.00 1.22 24.14
C SER A 642 4.65 0.64 24.55
N ASN A 643 3.61 0.90 23.75
CA ASN A 643 2.31 0.26 23.91
C ASN A 643 2.38 -1.27 23.77
N ASN A 644 3.38 -1.80 23.05
CA ASN A 644 3.55 -3.25 22.94
C ASN A 644 3.87 -3.90 24.30
N GLN A 645 4.49 -3.18 25.25
CA GLN A 645 4.71 -3.69 26.61
C GLN A 645 3.40 -3.90 27.38
N LEU A 646 2.31 -3.26 26.96
CA LEU A 646 1.00 -3.35 27.60
C LEU A 646 0.07 -4.32 26.86
N GLY A 647 0.16 -4.37 25.52
CA GLY A 647 -0.83 -5.05 24.69
C GLY A 647 -0.30 -5.73 23.44
N GLY A 648 1.02 -5.80 23.26
CA GLY A 648 1.63 -6.52 22.14
C GLY A 648 1.44 -8.03 22.27
N VAL A 649 1.87 -8.76 21.24
CA VAL A 649 1.75 -10.23 21.18
C VAL A 649 2.41 -10.94 22.36
N GLN A 650 3.50 -10.37 22.90
CA GLN A 650 4.19 -10.88 24.09
C GLN A 650 3.33 -10.83 25.36
N ILE A 651 2.28 -10.03 25.39
CA ILE A 651 1.31 -9.98 26.49
C ILE A 651 0.09 -10.81 26.12
N MET A 652 -0.55 -10.49 24.98
CA MET A 652 -1.88 -10.99 24.65
C MET A 652 -1.88 -12.43 24.14
N HIS A 653 -0.81 -12.90 23.50
CA HIS A 653 -0.70 -14.31 23.13
C HIS A 653 -0.35 -15.18 24.35
N TYR A 654 0.47 -14.64 25.27
CA TYR A 654 0.92 -15.32 26.49
C TYR A 654 -0.12 -15.32 27.62
N ASN A 655 -1.17 -14.51 27.52
CA ASN A 655 -2.30 -14.53 28.46
C ASN A 655 -3.59 -15.16 27.87
N GLY A 656 -3.54 -15.62 26.61
CA GLY A 656 -4.66 -16.29 25.94
C GLY A 656 -5.74 -15.38 25.34
N VAL A 657 -5.56 -14.05 25.36
CA VAL A 657 -6.47 -13.12 24.67
C VAL A 657 -6.33 -13.26 23.15
N SER A 658 -5.09 -13.34 22.65
CA SER A 658 -4.78 -13.60 21.25
C SER A 658 -4.62 -15.10 21.03
N HIS A 659 -5.48 -15.69 20.19
CA HIS A 659 -5.45 -17.11 19.87
C HIS A 659 -4.33 -17.47 18.90
N ILE A 660 -4.04 -16.59 17.94
CA ILE A 660 -3.00 -16.78 16.93
C ILE A 660 -2.29 -15.44 16.68
N THR A 661 -0.99 -15.50 16.41
CA THR A 661 -0.19 -14.37 15.96
C THR A 661 0.27 -14.57 14.53
N VAL A 662 0.32 -13.49 13.75
CA VAL A 662 0.68 -13.50 12.33
C VAL A 662 1.66 -12.37 12.00
N PRO A 663 2.55 -12.54 11.00
CA PRO A 663 3.57 -11.54 10.68
C PRO A 663 2.98 -10.28 10.03
N ASP A 664 1.88 -10.41 9.29
CA ASP A 664 1.27 -9.34 8.52
C ASP A 664 -0.24 -9.53 8.32
N ASP A 665 -0.88 -8.52 7.73
CA ASP A 665 -2.32 -8.50 7.50
C ASP A 665 -2.79 -9.62 6.56
N PHE A 666 -1.99 -9.98 5.56
CA PHE A 666 -2.35 -11.02 4.58
C PHE A 666 -2.39 -12.40 5.22
N GLU A 667 -1.39 -12.75 6.03
CA GLU A 667 -1.41 -14.00 6.80
C GLU A 667 -2.53 -13.99 7.86
N GLY A 668 -2.92 -12.82 8.38
CA GLY A 668 -4.10 -12.67 9.22
C GLY A 668 -5.40 -13.04 8.51
N VAL A 669 -5.61 -12.48 7.31
CA VAL A 669 -6.76 -12.81 6.45
C VAL A 669 -6.77 -14.28 6.02
N TYR A 670 -5.59 -14.82 5.67
CA TYR A 670 -5.43 -16.24 5.37
C TYR A 670 -5.84 -17.12 6.56
N THR A 671 -5.39 -16.76 7.77
CA THR A 671 -5.74 -17.45 9.02
C THR A 671 -7.24 -17.38 9.32
N ILE A 672 -7.90 -16.23 9.07
CA ILE A 672 -9.36 -16.11 9.18
C ILE A 672 -10.04 -17.16 8.29
N LEU A 673 -9.64 -17.26 7.02
CA LEU A 673 -10.22 -18.20 6.08
C LEU A 673 -9.90 -19.67 6.43
N GLU A 674 -8.68 -19.97 6.89
CA GLU A 674 -8.33 -21.29 7.42
C GLU A 674 -9.22 -21.67 8.60
N TRP A 675 -9.44 -20.74 9.54
CA TRP A 675 -10.30 -20.96 10.70
C TRP A 675 -11.75 -21.20 10.27
N LEU A 676 -12.27 -20.34 9.37
CA LEU A 676 -13.62 -20.49 8.82
C LEU A 676 -13.80 -21.83 8.10
N SER A 677 -12.75 -22.42 7.54
CA SER A 677 -12.86 -23.74 6.87
C SER A 677 -13.36 -24.85 7.80
N TYR A 678 -13.17 -24.74 9.11
CA TYR A 678 -13.68 -25.69 10.11
C TYR A 678 -15.11 -25.34 10.56
N VAL A 679 -15.57 -24.12 10.32
CA VAL A 679 -16.79 -23.53 10.89
C VAL A 679 -17.97 -23.65 9.90
N PRO A 680 -19.17 -24.04 10.35
CA PRO A 680 -20.39 -23.99 9.55
C PRO A 680 -20.60 -22.65 8.84
N LYS A 681 -21.19 -22.65 7.64
CA LYS A 681 -21.50 -21.41 6.93
C LYS A 681 -22.50 -20.50 7.67
N ASP A 682 -23.35 -21.08 8.51
CA ASP A 682 -24.33 -20.39 9.35
C ASP A 682 -24.65 -21.22 10.60
N ASN A 683 -25.40 -20.64 11.55
CA ASN A 683 -25.82 -21.29 12.79
C ASN A 683 -27.00 -22.27 12.61
N ARG A 684 -27.23 -22.81 11.44
CA ARG A 684 -28.24 -23.86 11.18
C ARG A 684 -27.68 -25.02 10.37
N SER A 685 -26.56 -24.79 9.71
CA SER A 685 -25.84 -25.74 8.88
C SER A 685 -25.04 -26.75 9.70
N PRO A 686 -24.83 -27.96 9.17
CA PRO A 686 -23.89 -28.90 9.75
C PRO A 686 -22.44 -28.40 9.56
N VAL A 687 -21.52 -29.01 10.28
CA VAL A 687 -20.09 -28.75 10.11
C VAL A 687 -19.61 -29.07 8.68
N PRO A 688 -18.64 -28.31 8.15
CA PRO A 688 -18.12 -28.50 6.79
C PRO A 688 -17.26 -29.76 6.69
N ILE A 689 -17.86 -30.88 6.31
CA ILE A 689 -17.13 -32.12 6.00
C ILE A 689 -16.49 -31.97 4.62
N VAL A 690 -15.19 -32.23 4.54
CA VAL A 690 -14.43 -32.22 3.27
C VAL A 690 -14.00 -33.63 2.91
N ILE A 691 -13.68 -33.86 1.64
CA ILE A 691 -13.05 -35.12 1.23
C ILE A 691 -11.62 -35.13 1.79
N PRO A 692 -11.25 -36.07 2.67
CA PRO A 692 -9.90 -36.11 3.22
C PRO A 692 -8.90 -36.53 2.14
N SER A 693 -7.73 -35.90 2.14
CA SER A 693 -6.57 -36.39 1.38
C SER A 693 -5.87 -37.55 2.08
N ASP A 694 -6.09 -37.69 3.39
CA ASP A 694 -5.53 -38.72 4.26
C ASP A 694 -6.52 -39.90 4.37
N PRO A 695 -6.14 -41.14 4.00
CA PRO A 695 -7.06 -42.29 4.05
C PRO A 695 -7.57 -42.57 5.46
N ILE A 696 -8.87 -42.84 5.59
CA ILE A 696 -9.50 -43.11 6.90
C ILE A 696 -9.17 -44.50 7.47
N ASP A 697 -8.73 -45.41 6.62
CA ASP A 697 -8.41 -46.81 6.93
C ASP A 697 -6.92 -47.03 7.25
N ARG A 698 -6.11 -45.96 7.27
CA ARG A 698 -4.70 -46.06 7.65
C ARG A 698 -4.52 -46.31 9.14
N GLU A 699 -3.41 -46.93 9.51
CA GLU A 699 -3.00 -47.03 10.91
C GLU A 699 -2.43 -45.70 11.44
N VAL A 700 -2.50 -45.54 12.76
CA VAL A 700 -1.77 -44.47 13.48
C VAL A 700 -0.39 -45.02 13.84
N GLU A 701 0.66 -44.50 13.22
CA GLU A 701 2.01 -45.03 13.39
C GLU A 701 2.71 -44.49 14.63
N PHE A 702 2.38 -43.27 15.08
CA PHE A 702 2.91 -42.72 16.32
C PHE A 702 2.17 -43.27 17.54
N PHE A 703 2.88 -44.05 18.35
CA PHE A 703 2.38 -44.55 19.64
C PHE A 703 3.03 -43.82 20.81
N PRO A 704 2.23 -43.20 21.70
CA PRO A 704 2.71 -42.65 22.96
C PRO A 704 3.50 -43.67 23.80
N SER A 705 4.59 -43.21 24.42
CA SER A 705 5.32 -43.99 25.43
C SER A 705 4.93 -43.54 26.85
N ARG A 706 5.37 -44.28 27.87
CA ARG A 706 5.23 -43.82 29.28
C ARG A 706 6.11 -42.61 29.60
N ALA A 707 7.19 -42.40 28.84
CA ALA A 707 8.03 -41.22 29.00
C ALA A 707 7.33 -39.98 28.38
N PRO A 708 7.57 -38.78 28.93
CA PRO A 708 7.02 -37.55 28.37
C PRO A 708 7.34 -37.37 26.88
N TYR A 709 6.35 -36.92 26.12
CA TYR A 709 6.41 -36.68 24.68
C TYR A 709 5.56 -35.46 24.31
N ASP A 710 5.76 -34.92 23.12
CA ASP A 710 4.91 -33.85 22.60
C ASP A 710 3.56 -34.41 22.15
N PRO A 711 2.42 -34.02 22.76
CA PRO A 711 1.11 -34.54 22.35
C PRO A 711 0.80 -34.23 20.89
N ARG A 712 1.39 -33.19 20.29
CA ARG A 712 1.20 -32.84 18.86
C ARG A 712 1.61 -33.97 17.93
N TRP A 713 2.58 -34.80 18.31
CA TRP A 713 2.98 -35.97 17.52
C TRP A 713 1.88 -37.02 17.46
N MET A 714 1.16 -37.24 18.55
CA MET A 714 0.00 -38.14 18.57
C MET A 714 -1.17 -37.55 17.79
N LEU A 715 -1.35 -36.23 17.81
CA LEU A 715 -2.45 -35.57 17.09
C LEU A 715 -2.20 -35.53 15.58
N ALA A 716 -1.07 -34.97 15.14
CA ALA A 716 -0.81 -34.60 13.74
C ALA A 716 0.25 -35.47 13.05
N GLY A 717 0.97 -36.31 13.80
CA GLY A 717 2.13 -37.04 13.31
C GLY A 717 3.44 -36.27 13.48
N ARG A 718 4.54 -36.88 13.05
CA ARG A 718 5.87 -36.27 13.10
C ARG A 718 6.80 -36.83 12.01
N PRO A 719 7.89 -36.13 11.65
CA PRO A 719 8.94 -36.75 10.85
C PRO A 719 9.50 -38.02 11.50
N HIS A 720 9.71 -39.08 10.72
CA HIS A 720 10.19 -40.36 11.23
C HIS A 720 11.61 -40.20 11.81
N PRO A 721 11.88 -40.65 13.04
CA PRO A 721 13.15 -40.39 13.73
C PRO A 721 14.36 -41.08 13.07
N THR A 722 14.15 -42.23 12.42
CA THR A 722 15.23 -43.04 11.83
C THR A 722 15.22 -43.12 10.31
N VAL A 723 14.12 -42.76 9.65
CA VAL A 723 13.95 -42.89 8.20
C VAL A 723 13.78 -41.50 7.62
N LYS A 724 14.89 -40.96 7.08
CA LYS A 724 14.92 -39.59 6.58
C LYS A 724 13.90 -39.42 5.45
N GLY A 725 13.00 -38.45 5.60
CA GLY A 725 11.95 -38.14 4.62
C GLY A 725 10.67 -38.96 4.77
N ALA A 726 10.63 -39.97 5.65
CA ALA A 726 9.37 -40.64 6.00
C ALA A 726 8.59 -39.84 7.05
N TRP A 727 7.27 -39.93 6.99
CA TRP A 727 6.34 -39.32 7.95
C TRP A 727 5.74 -40.41 8.83
N GLN A 728 5.75 -40.21 10.14
CA GLN A 728 5.07 -41.06 11.11
C GLN A 728 3.69 -40.49 11.38
N SER A 729 2.63 -41.18 10.96
CA SER A 729 1.26 -40.67 11.00
C SER A 729 0.72 -40.49 12.44
N GLY A 730 -0.13 -39.48 12.63
CA GLY A 730 -0.86 -39.21 13.87
C GLY A 730 -2.33 -39.63 13.81
N PHE A 731 -3.12 -39.27 14.81
CA PHE A 731 -4.54 -39.63 14.90
C PHE A 731 -5.43 -38.88 13.90
N PHE A 732 -5.17 -37.59 13.68
CA PHE A 732 -5.95 -36.74 12.77
C PHE A 732 -5.35 -36.71 11.37
N ASP A 733 -6.13 -36.19 10.41
CA ASP A 733 -5.73 -36.01 9.02
C ASP A 733 -4.44 -35.17 8.94
N GLN A 734 -3.46 -35.62 8.16
CA GLN A 734 -2.17 -34.95 8.03
C GLN A 734 -2.34 -33.47 7.64
N GLY A 735 -1.70 -32.57 8.40
CA GLY A 735 -1.73 -31.13 8.16
C GLY A 735 -3.02 -30.41 8.55
N SER A 736 -3.99 -31.11 9.17
CA SER A 736 -5.25 -30.52 9.60
C SER A 736 -5.22 -29.89 11.00
N PHE A 737 -4.27 -30.27 11.86
CA PHE A 737 -4.23 -29.73 13.22
C PHE A 737 -3.72 -28.27 13.23
N LYS A 738 -4.56 -27.37 13.74
CA LYS A 738 -4.29 -25.93 13.90
C LYS A 738 -4.44 -25.56 15.37
N GLU A 739 -3.31 -25.39 16.04
CA GLU A 739 -3.23 -25.04 17.45
C GLU A 739 -3.62 -23.56 17.68
N ILE A 740 -4.27 -23.30 18.82
CA ILE A 740 -4.65 -21.95 19.29
C ILE A 740 -4.16 -21.73 20.73
N MET A 741 -3.85 -20.47 21.05
CA MET A 741 -3.34 -20.04 22.36
C MET A 741 -2.11 -20.84 22.79
N ALA A 742 -1.21 -21.14 21.85
CA ALA A 742 -0.09 -22.07 22.04
C ALA A 742 0.85 -21.70 23.20
N PRO A 743 1.30 -20.43 23.39
CA PRO A 743 2.26 -20.08 24.44
C PRO A 743 1.62 -19.89 25.81
N TRP A 744 0.29 -19.76 25.91
CA TRP A 744 -0.42 -19.63 27.17
C TRP A 744 -0.88 -20.98 27.70
N ALA A 745 -0.68 -21.22 28.99
CA ALA A 745 -1.05 -22.47 29.68
C ALA A 745 -0.66 -23.73 28.88
N GLN A 746 0.63 -23.84 28.54
CA GLN A 746 1.15 -24.84 27.60
C GLN A 746 1.02 -26.29 28.11
N THR A 747 0.64 -26.46 29.38
CA THR A 747 0.27 -27.77 29.96
C THR A 747 -0.95 -28.40 29.28
N VAL A 748 -1.73 -27.60 28.54
CA VAL A 748 -2.84 -28.06 27.70
C VAL A 748 -2.70 -27.53 26.28
N VAL A 749 -2.85 -28.43 25.30
CA VAL A 749 -2.82 -28.15 23.87
C VAL A 749 -4.25 -28.11 23.36
N THR A 750 -4.64 -27.02 22.69
CA THR A 750 -5.99 -26.80 22.18
C THR A 750 -5.93 -26.40 20.71
N GLY A 751 -6.85 -26.88 19.88
CA GLY A 751 -6.87 -26.54 18.47
C GLY A 751 -8.03 -27.17 17.71
N ARG A 752 -8.01 -27.01 16.39
CA ARG A 752 -8.95 -27.68 15.47
C ARG A 752 -8.20 -28.70 14.64
N ALA A 753 -8.86 -29.80 14.29
CA ALA A 753 -8.32 -30.80 13.36
C ALA A 753 -9.43 -31.35 12.48
N ARG A 754 -9.08 -32.24 11.55
CA ARG A 754 -10.04 -33.07 10.82
C ARG A 754 -9.78 -34.54 11.09
N LEU A 755 -10.86 -35.31 11.23
CA LEU A 755 -10.83 -36.77 11.31
C LEU A 755 -11.65 -37.33 10.16
N GLY A 756 -10.98 -37.89 9.15
CA GLY A 756 -11.62 -38.31 7.91
C GLY A 756 -12.42 -37.18 7.24
N GLY A 757 -11.88 -35.96 7.29
CA GLY A 757 -12.51 -34.76 6.73
C GLY A 757 -13.53 -34.07 7.64
N ILE A 758 -13.95 -34.69 8.75
CA ILE A 758 -14.88 -34.10 9.73
C ILE A 758 -14.11 -33.13 10.64
N PRO A 759 -14.47 -31.83 10.69
CA PRO A 759 -13.77 -30.88 11.56
C PRO A 759 -14.16 -31.10 13.03
N VAL A 760 -13.18 -31.07 13.92
CA VAL A 760 -13.35 -31.30 15.36
C VAL A 760 -12.52 -30.31 16.18
N GLY A 761 -13.05 -29.90 17.33
CA GLY A 761 -12.28 -29.23 18.38
C GLY A 761 -11.49 -30.27 19.17
N VAL A 762 -10.21 -29.99 19.42
CA VAL A 762 -9.27 -30.92 20.03
C VAL A 762 -8.67 -30.31 21.28
N ILE A 763 -8.63 -31.11 22.35
CA ILE A 763 -7.92 -30.79 23.59
C ILE A 763 -7.04 -32.00 23.95
N ALA A 764 -5.76 -31.74 24.16
CA ALA A 764 -4.78 -32.75 24.58
C ALA A 764 -3.91 -32.21 25.72
N VAL A 765 -3.28 -33.12 26.45
CA VAL A 765 -2.51 -32.79 27.66
C VAL A 765 -1.02 -32.88 27.36
N GLU A 766 -0.28 -31.83 27.68
CA GLU A 766 1.18 -31.87 27.64
C GLU A 766 1.70 -32.74 28.77
N THR A 767 2.63 -33.63 28.43
CA THR A 767 3.17 -34.62 29.38
C THR A 767 4.51 -34.19 29.95
N ARG A 768 5.22 -33.31 29.24
CA ARG A 768 6.47 -32.69 29.71
C ARG A 768 6.17 -31.63 30.75
N THR A 769 7.13 -31.40 31.63
CA THR A 769 7.12 -30.19 32.47
C THR A 769 7.30 -28.98 31.59
N VAL A 770 6.46 -27.96 31.82
CA VAL A 770 6.47 -26.70 31.10
C VAL A 770 7.11 -25.63 31.98
N GLU A 771 7.97 -24.81 31.40
CA GLU A 771 8.52 -23.62 32.04
C GLU A 771 7.72 -22.39 31.63
N VAL A 772 7.08 -21.73 32.59
CA VAL A 772 6.30 -20.51 32.34
C VAL A 772 7.08 -19.32 32.85
N ALA A 773 7.54 -18.47 31.94
CA ALA A 773 8.18 -17.20 32.27
C ALA A 773 7.10 -16.13 32.56
N ILE A 774 7.13 -15.60 33.78
CA ILE A 774 6.31 -14.48 34.23
C ILE A 774 7.20 -13.22 34.16
N PRO A 775 6.86 -12.22 33.33
CA PRO A 775 7.66 -11.00 33.23
C PRO A 775 7.58 -10.19 34.52
N ALA A 776 8.64 -9.43 34.82
CA ALA A 776 8.61 -8.41 35.86
C ALA A 776 7.61 -7.31 35.49
N ASP A 777 6.92 -6.74 36.48
CA ASP A 777 6.11 -5.54 36.31
C ASP A 777 7.01 -4.29 36.42
N PRO A 778 7.24 -3.52 35.33
CA PRO A 778 8.09 -2.33 35.39
C PRO A 778 7.56 -1.24 36.34
N ALA A 779 6.26 -1.26 36.66
CA ALA A 779 5.67 -0.33 37.61
C ALA A 779 6.07 -0.64 39.06
N ASN A 780 6.43 -1.88 39.38
CA ASN A 780 6.88 -2.29 40.71
C ASN A 780 8.39 -2.57 40.69
N LEU A 781 9.16 -1.72 41.39
CA LEU A 781 10.63 -1.80 41.44
C LEU A 781 11.15 -3.09 42.09
N ASP A 782 10.34 -3.73 42.94
CA ASP A 782 10.68 -4.99 43.61
C ASP A 782 10.27 -6.22 42.77
N SER A 783 9.63 -6.00 41.61
CA SER A 783 9.22 -7.09 40.73
C SER A 783 10.41 -7.62 39.92
N GLU A 784 10.55 -8.94 39.90
CA GLU A 784 11.55 -9.65 39.11
C GLU A 784 10.87 -10.66 38.18
N ALA A 785 11.51 -10.96 37.06
CA ALA A 785 11.04 -12.01 36.16
C ALA A 785 11.21 -13.37 36.82
N LYS A 786 10.18 -14.22 36.78
CA LYS A 786 10.15 -15.52 37.45
C LYS A 786 9.87 -16.62 36.45
N VAL A 787 10.57 -17.74 36.58
CA VAL A 787 10.26 -18.96 35.82
C VAL A 787 9.58 -19.96 36.75
N VAL A 788 8.36 -20.34 36.41
CA VAL A 788 7.56 -21.30 37.18
C VAL A 788 7.48 -22.61 36.41
N GLN A 789 7.84 -23.69 37.10
CA GLN A 789 7.72 -25.05 36.56
C GLN A 789 6.30 -25.55 36.78
N GLN A 790 5.61 -25.93 35.71
CA GLN A 790 4.31 -26.58 35.75
C GLN A 790 4.47 -28.03 35.30
N ALA A 791 4.20 -28.98 36.19
CA ALA A 791 4.27 -30.40 35.88
C ALA A 791 3.27 -30.76 34.77
N GLY A 792 3.71 -31.58 33.81
CA GLY A 792 2.81 -32.16 32.82
C GLY A 792 1.71 -33.00 33.48
N GLN A 793 0.59 -33.18 32.77
CA GLN A 793 -0.56 -33.95 33.24
C GLN A 793 -1.24 -33.40 34.51
N VAL A 794 -1.08 -32.11 34.85
CA VAL A 794 -1.73 -31.48 36.01
C VAL A 794 -2.51 -30.25 35.55
N TRP A 795 -3.72 -30.05 36.08
CA TRP A 795 -4.44 -28.80 35.88
C TRP A 795 -4.00 -27.73 36.89
N PHE A 796 -3.47 -26.65 36.34
CA PHE A 796 -3.24 -25.36 36.98
C PHE A 796 -4.37 -24.36 36.64
N PRO A 797 -4.53 -23.24 37.38
CA PRO A 797 -5.60 -22.27 37.13
C PRO A 797 -5.69 -21.78 35.67
N ASP A 798 -4.54 -21.48 35.06
CA ASP A 798 -4.43 -21.07 33.66
C ASP A 798 -4.87 -22.19 32.69
N SER A 799 -4.44 -23.43 32.91
CA SER A 799 -4.78 -24.58 32.07
C SER A 799 -6.24 -25.03 32.20
N ALA A 800 -6.83 -24.94 33.41
CA ALA A 800 -8.24 -25.19 33.64
C ALA A 800 -9.09 -24.12 32.94
N TYR A 801 -8.67 -22.85 33.03
CA TYR A 801 -9.33 -21.76 32.32
C TYR A 801 -9.22 -21.92 30.79
N LYS A 802 -8.02 -22.19 30.26
CA LYS A 802 -7.81 -22.44 28.82
C LYS A 802 -8.68 -23.59 28.30
N THR A 803 -8.78 -24.67 29.08
CA THR A 803 -9.65 -25.81 28.77
C THR A 803 -11.11 -25.37 28.69
N ALA A 804 -11.61 -24.65 29.70
CA ALA A 804 -12.99 -24.16 29.73
C ALA A 804 -13.30 -23.19 28.58
N GLN A 805 -12.38 -22.26 28.29
CA GLN A 805 -12.51 -21.31 27.19
C GLN A 805 -12.55 -22.01 25.83
N ALA A 806 -11.66 -22.98 25.60
CA ALA A 806 -11.64 -23.75 24.35
C ALA A 806 -12.94 -24.55 24.14
N ILE A 807 -13.45 -25.21 25.20
CA ILE A 807 -14.75 -25.91 25.14
C ILE A 807 -15.87 -24.95 24.78
N LYS A 808 -15.90 -23.75 25.39
CA LYS A 808 -16.91 -22.73 25.10
C LYS A 808 -16.83 -22.30 23.63
N ASP A 809 -15.63 -22.01 23.13
CA ASP A 809 -15.42 -21.56 21.76
C ASP A 809 -15.82 -22.63 20.73
N PHE A 810 -15.44 -23.89 20.96
CA PHE A 810 -15.79 -25.02 20.08
C PHE A 810 -17.29 -25.31 20.08
N ASN A 811 -17.95 -25.21 21.24
CA ASN A 811 -19.40 -25.34 21.32
C ASN A 811 -20.12 -24.24 20.53
N ARG A 812 -19.65 -22.99 20.62
CA ARG A 812 -20.19 -21.87 19.82
C ARG A 812 -19.91 -22.01 18.32
N GLU A 813 -18.85 -22.72 17.94
CA GLU A 813 -18.57 -23.13 16.55
C GLU A 813 -19.33 -24.38 16.11
N ARG A 814 -20.05 -25.04 17.02
CA ARG A 814 -20.77 -26.31 16.82
C ARG A 814 -19.87 -27.46 16.38
N LEU A 815 -18.60 -27.39 16.78
CA LEU A 815 -17.66 -28.47 16.52
C LEU A 815 -17.89 -29.62 17.51
N PRO A 816 -17.85 -30.89 17.06
CA PRO A 816 -17.62 -32.01 17.95
C PRO A 816 -16.32 -31.81 18.73
N LEU A 817 -16.30 -32.25 19.98
CA LEU A 817 -15.13 -32.14 20.86
C LEU A 817 -14.46 -33.51 21.04
N MET A 818 -13.16 -33.58 20.82
CA MET A 818 -12.33 -34.72 21.19
C MET A 818 -11.30 -34.31 22.24
N LEU A 819 -11.40 -34.93 23.41
CA LEU A 819 -10.53 -34.66 24.56
C LEU A 819 -9.67 -35.91 24.83
N PHE A 820 -8.37 -35.82 24.53
CA PHE A 820 -7.39 -36.86 24.85
C PHE A 820 -6.99 -36.74 26.32
N ALA A 821 -7.89 -37.17 27.20
CA ALA A 821 -7.76 -37.00 28.64
C ALA A 821 -6.55 -37.75 29.20
N ASN A 822 -5.63 -37.02 29.82
CA ASN A 822 -4.41 -37.59 30.39
C ASN A 822 -3.90 -36.78 31.59
N TRP A 823 -4.81 -36.27 32.43
CA TRP A 823 -4.49 -35.58 33.67
C TRP A 823 -4.46 -36.53 34.86
N ARG A 824 -3.53 -36.31 35.79
CA ARG A 824 -3.43 -37.00 37.08
C ARG A 824 -4.35 -36.36 38.14
N GLY A 825 -4.69 -35.08 37.96
CA GLY A 825 -5.54 -34.32 38.86
C GLY A 825 -5.33 -32.80 38.76
N PHE A 826 -5.94 -32.07 39.68
CA PHE A 826 -5.72 -30.63 39.86
C PHE A 826 -4.52 -30.37 40.75
N SER A 827 -3.83 -29.23 40.53
CA SER A 827 -2.79 -28.75 41.44
C SER A 827 -3.42 -28.40 42.80
N GLY A 828 -3.10 -29.20 43.83
CA GLY A 828 -3.53 -28.97 45.22
C GLY A 828 -2.50 -28.18 46.05
N GLY A 829 -1.55 -27.50 45.40
CA GLY A 829 -0.54 -26.69 46.07
C GLY A 829 -1.14 -25.46 46.76
N MET A 830 -0.42 -24.89 47.73
CA MET A 830 -0.87 -23.75 48.54
C MET A 830 -0.99 -22.43 47.75
N LYS A 831 -0.35 -22.33 46.57
CA LYS A 831 -0.21 -21.09 45.79
C LYS A 831 -1.39 -20.82 44.87
#